data_AF-A0A9Q4C484-F1
#
_entry.id   AF-A0A9Q4C484-F1
#
_cell.length_a   1.000
_cell.length_b   1.000
_cell.length_c   1.000
_cell.angle_alpha   90.00
_cell.angle_beta   90.00
_cell.angle_gamma   90.00
#
_symmetry.space_group_name_H-M   'P 1'
#
loop_
_entity.id
_entity.type
_entity.pdbx_description
1 polymer ?
#
loop_
_entity_poly.entity_id
_entity_poly.type
_entity_poly.pdbx_seq_one_letter_code
_entity_poly.pdbx_strand_id
1 'polypeptide(L)'
;MEPREAVEYLDDLRRFGVKEGFGRTRRLLDAVGKPHVSLDTVTVGGSNGKGSVARTVESCLRHDGRSTGLYTSPHMYRLGERVRVDGTETRRSRIRGFVERVRPTVERMIAEGDAPTFFETTTVMALDEFARRGVDDAVLEVGLGGRLDTTRLADSDIAAVTSVALEHTDVLGETVAEVAEEVAGVVPEDGVCVTAATGDALDVVRSKTDERGSKLRAVGEDIDVESPGRDGFEQRLVVDGEERYDLRTPLLGEHQARNVAVAVGVAEELGVSPDGIRKGVRRADWRGRFEVVEREPLVVLDAAHNPAAVDALVSTLDGFDYDELSVVFGCMSDKDNVGMASCLSGADRVYTVEPSRARSEDADSLAGVFEGQGVEATPCCGVAEGVRTAVDAAGAGDAVVVAGSLWTVAEARRLWTEDTTAARFDGMQDAGNYFRTAGFEPHGTPERTVRIHDLTRNEALALERTASRTGASVSVSRYAPDTYVDAVVTATPDEYRALVDEGVVRKPFEEVFGEGDGTDVMGILNVTPDSFYDGGEHDAVGDAVERAYEMNAEGADIIDIGGESTRPGAEPVPVEEELDRVLPVVERIADDLTVSVDTRKPEVAREALEAGAEILNDVTGLADPETRRVAAEAGCKVVAMDSVNVPVDPSAQSYYDDVVTDVARRLSETALQARRAGVSAEDIVLDPGVGFGKGTDGDLELLRRTDEIASLGYPVLYGCSRKSFLGSATGEEEDDRLAPSVAAHFYAALRGASYVRVHDVAETARALRLAESFD
;
A
#
# COMPACT_ATOMS: atom_id res chain seq x y z
N MET A 1 10.11 -15.40 -21.92
CA MET A 1 10.11 -16.01 -20.56
C MET A 1 8.86 -15.55 -19.85
N GLU A 2 8.34 -16.32 -18.89
CA GLU A 2 7.20 -15.85 -18.09
C GLU A 2 7.63 -14.69 -17.17
N PRO A 3 6.73 -13.74 -16.81
CA PRO A 3 7.08 -12.62 -15.93
C PRO A 3 7.70 -13.04 -14.59
N ARG A 4 7.26 -14.16 -14.02
CA ARG A 4 7.82 -14.73 -12.79
C ARG A 4 9.28 -15.16 -12.97
N GLU A 5 9.62 -15.81 -14.08
CA GLU A 5 10.98 -16.26 -14.38
C GLU A 5 11.96 -15.09 -14.48
N ALA A 6 11.49 -13.91 -14.90
CA ALA A 6 12.33 -12.71 -14.98
C ALA A 6 12.70 -12.16 -13.59
N VAL A 7 11.78 -12.21 -12.63
CA VAL A 7 12.04 -11.82 -11.24
C VAL A 7 13.02 -12.82 -10.61
N GLU A 8 12.76 -14.12 -10.77
CA GLU A 8 13.65 -15.19 -10.29
C GLU A 8 15.07 -15.07 -10.87
N TYR A 9 15.19 -14.72 -12.16
CA TYR A 9 16.48 -14.46 -12.80
C TYR A 9 17.26 -13.32 -12.14
N LEU A 10 16.58 -12.23 -11.75
CA LEU A 10 17.22 -11.12 -11.05
C LEU A 10 17.62 -11.53 -9.64
N ASP A 11 16.73 -12.17 -8.89
CA ASP A 11 17.03 -12.63 -7.52
C ASP A 11 18.22 -13.62 -7.48
N ASP A 12 18.37 -14.46 -8.49
CA ASP A 12 19.53 -15.36 -8.66
C ASP A 12 20.88 -14.62 -8.69
N LEU A 13 20.90 -13.33 -9.05
CA LEU A 13 22.12 -12.50 -9.04
C LEU A 13 22.61 -12.16 -7.63
N ARG A 14 21.77 -12.35 -6.59
CA ARG A 14 22.16 -12.11 -5.18
C ARG A 14 23.34 -12.98 -4.74
N ARG A 15 23.51 -14.16 -5.35
CA ARG A 15 24.65 -15.07 -5.08
C ARG A 15 26.03 -14.45 -5.33
N PHE A 16 26.08 -13.35 -6.09
CA PHE A 16 27.33 -12.66 -6.40
C PHE A 16 27.74 -11.60 -5.36
N GLY A 17 26.90 -11.35 -4.35
CA GLY A 17 27.20 -10.47 -3.22
C GLY A 17 27.41 -9.00 -3.62
N VAL A 18 28.19 -8.28 -2.82
CA VAL A 18 28.61 -6.89 -3.08
C VAL A 18 29.98 -6.91 -3.76
N LYS A 19 30.15 -6.05 -4.78
CA LYS A 19 31.40 -5.88 -5.52
C LYS A 19 31.70 -4.41 -5.71
N GLU A 20 32.97 -4.02 -5.57
CA GLU A 20 33.39 -2.63 -5.73
C GLU A 20 33.53 -2.22 -7.20
N GLY A 21 33.31 -0.93 -7.46
CA GLY A 21 33.60 -0.27 -8.73
C GLY A 21 32.45 -0.24 -9.74
N PHE A 22 32.49 0.76 -10.63
CA PHE A 22 31.42 1.06 -11.58
C PHE A 22 31.48 0.31 -12.92
N GLY A 23 32.52 -0.51 -13.15
CA GLY A 23 32.78 -1.13 -14.46
C GLY A 23 31.62 -1.99 -14.95
N ARG A 24 31.06 -2.83 -14.07
CA ARG A 24 29.93 -3.72 -14.38
C ARG A 24 28.67 -2.94 -14.69
N THR A 25 28.32 -1.97 -13.84
CA THR A 25 27.14 -1.11 -14.03
C THR A 25 27.23 -0.32 -15.33
N ARG A 26 28.40 0.23 -15.68
CA ARG A 26 28.60 0.92 -16.97
C ARG A 26 28.33 0.01 -18.17
N ARG A 27 28.79 -1.25 -18.13
CA ARG A 27 28.50 -2.23 -19.19
C ARG A 27 27.01 -2.54 -19.31
N LEU A 28 26.29 -2.59 -18.19
CA LEU A 28 24.83 -2.76 -18.18
C LEU A 28 24.13 -1.52 -18.75
N LEU A 29 24.51 -0.33 -18.33
CA LEU A 29 23.98 0.94 -18.85
C LEU A 29 24.21 1.07 -20.36
N ASP A 30 25.40 0.68 -20.85
CA ASP A 30 25.70 0.64 -22.29
C ASP A 30 24.74 -0.30 -23.04
N ALA A 31 24.41 -1.46 -22.46
CA ALA A 31 23.52 -2.44 -23.07
C ALA A 31 22.07 -1.95 -23.21
N VAL A 32 21.64 -1.01 -22.37
CA VAL A 32 20.31 -0.39 -22.42
C VAL A 32 20.32 1.03 -23.00
N GLY A 33 21.43 1.48 -23.59
CA GLY A 33 21.51 2.74 -24.32
C GLY A 33 21.80 3.98 -23.46
N LYS A 34 22.42 3.80 -22.30
CA LYS A 34 22.83 4.87 -21.35
C LYS A 34 21.65 5.76 -20.89
N PRO A 35 20.58 5.18 -20.34
CA PRO A 35 19.36 5.92 -19.96
C PRO A 35 19.62 7.00 -18.91
N HIS A 36 20.62 6.79 -18.05
CA HIS A 36 21.03 7.72 -16.99
C HIS A 36 21.46 9.12 -17.48
N VAL A 37 21.85 9.28 -18.75
CA VAL A 37 22.38 10.55 -19.28
C VAL A 37 21.28 11.57 -19.57
N SER A 38 20.03 11.13 -19.71
CA SER A 38 18.90 11.98 -20.09
C SER A 38 17.93 12.24 -18.94
N LEU A 39 18.29 11.85 -17.72
CA LEU A 39 17.42 11.96 -16.55
C LEU A 39 17.92 13.09 -15.66
N ASP A 40 17.01 13.98 -15.26
CA ASP A 40 17.26 14.89 -14.16
C ASP A 40 17.07 14.11 -12.86
N THR A 41 18.11 14.05 -12.03
CA THR A 41 18.15 13.14 -10.88
C THR A 41 18.43 13.84 -9.56
N VAL A 42 17.83 13.29 -8.50
CA VAL A 42 18.09 13.66 -7.10
C VAL A 42 18.60 12.42 -6.38
N THR A 43 19.76 12.52 -5.73
CA THR A 43 20.31 11.40 -4.96
C THR A 43 20.06 11.58 -3.46
N VAL A 44 19.56 10.55 -2.78
CA VAL A 44 19.26 10.58 -1.34
C VAL A 44 20.12 9.55 -0.59
N GLY A 45 21.07 10.03 0.21
CA GLY A 45 21.98 9.23 1.04
C GLY A 45 21.82 9.49 2.54
N GLY A 46 22.44 8.63 3.35
CA GLY A 46 22.40 8.71 4.82
C GLY A 46 22.29 7.34 5.50
N SER A 47 22.40 7.31 6.83
CA SER A 47 22.20 6.06 7.59
C SER A 47 20.69 5.79 7.73
N ASN A 48 19.95 6.70 8.37
CA ASN A 48 18.51 6.57 8.59
C ASN A 48 17.72 7.63 7.83
N GLY A 49 16.47 7.32 7.42
CA GLY A 49 15.56 8.30 6.82
C GLY A 49 15.63 8.47 5.29
N LYS A 50 16.57 7.79 4.60
CA LYS A 50 16.74 7.89 3.13
C LYS A 50 15.43 7.67 2.36
N GLY A 51 14.79 6.51 2.55
CA GLY A 51 13.51 6.19 1.92
C GLY A 51 12.40 7.18 2.25
N SER A 52 12.32 7.68 3.50
CA SER A 52 11.32 8.69 3.90
C SER A 52 11.50 10.01 3.14
N VAL A 53 12.74 10.49 3.02
CA VAL A 53 13.06 11.70 2.25
C VAL A 53 12.79 11.49 0.78
N ALA A 54 13.28 10.39 0.18
CA ALA A 54 13.08 10.08 -1.23
C ALA A 54 11.58 10.01 -1.58
N ARG A 55 10.78 9.38 -0.73
CA ARG A 55 9.32 9.28 -0.90
C ARG A 55 8.61 10.61 -0.77
N THR A 56 9.03 11.44 0.18
CA THR A 56 8.44 12.77 0.39
C THR A 56 8.75 13.69 -0.79
N VAL A 57 10.00 13.70 -1.28
CA VAL A 57 10.41 14.48 -2.47
C VAL A 57 9.62 14.04 -3.69
N GLU A 58 9.53 12.73 -3.98
CA GLU A 58 8.73 12.24 -5.10
C GLU A 58 7.25 12.62 -4.97
N SER A 59 6.68 12.54 -3.76
CA SER A 59 5.29 12.92 -3.51
C SER A 59 5.05 14.40 -3.81
N CYS A 60 5.95 15.29 -3.39
CA CYS A 60 5.90 16.72 -3.69
C CYS A 60 5.94 17.00 -5.19
N LEU A 61 6.90 16.42 -5.91
CA LEU A 61 7.04 16.58 -7.37
C LEU A 61 5.78 16.08 -8.11
N ARG A 62 5.28 14.90 -7.75
CA ARG A 62 4.10 14.31 -8.39
C ARG A 62 2.84 15.13 -8.12
N HIS A 63 2.67 15.64 -6.91
CA HIS A 63 1.51 16.48 -6.56
C HIS A 63 1.63 17.94 -7.05
N ASP A 64 2.78 18.32 -7.58
CA ASP A 64 3.00 19.54 -8.38
C ASP A 64 2.71 19.34 -9.87
N GLY A 65 2.36 18.11 -10.28
CA GLY A 65 1.97 17.78 -11.65
C GLY A 65 3.11 17.28 -12.54
N ARG A 66 4.27 16.94 -11.98
CA ARG A 66 5.41 16.38 -12.72
C ARG A 66 5.33 14.86 -12.82
N SER A 67 5.87 14.29 -13.89
CA SER A 67 6.08 12.84 -13.98
C SER A 67 7.35 12.46 -13.23
N THR A 68 7.26 11.46 -12.35
CA THR A 68 8.32 11.15 -11.39
C THR A 68 8.78 9.70 -11.49
N GLY A 69 10.08 9.47 -11.36
CA GLY A 69 10.69 8.18 -11.06
C GLY A 69 11.14 8.13 -9.60
N LEU A 70 10.92 7.02 -8.91
CA LEU A 70 11.44 6.78 -7.56
C LEU A 70 12.10 5.41 -7.47
N TYR A 71 13.39 5.41 -7.10
CA TYR A 71 14.14 4.21 -6.80
C TYR A 71 14.41 4.10 -5.30
N THR A 72 13.95 3.04 -4.65
CA THR A 72 14.16 2.79 -3.21
C THR A 72 14.67 1.40 -2.92
N SER A 73 15.27 1.23 -1.74
CA SER A 73 15.74 -0.08 -1.29
C SER A 73 15.78 -0.24 0.24
N PRO A 74 15.60 -1.47 0.75
CA PRO A 74 15.13 -2.66 0.03
C PRO A 74 13.61 -2.61 -0.24
N HIS A 75 13.05 -3.67 -0.87
CA HIS A 75 11.59 -3.85 -0.98
C HIS A 75 11.09 -4.73 0.17
N MET A 76 9.80 -4.59 0.53
CA MET A 76 9.14 -5.47 1.50
C MET A 76 8.66 -6.76 0.83
N TYR A 77 7.83 -6.67 -0.21
CA TYR A 77 7.15 -7.84 -0.79
C TYR A 77 7.62 -8.16 -2.20
N ARG A 78 7.65 -7.15 -3.08
CA ARG A 78 7.81 -7.34 -4.52
C ARG A 78 8.97 -6.51 -5.04
N LEU A 79 9.73 -7.09 -5.98
CA LEU A 79 10.84 -6.40 -6.64
C LEU A 79 10.44 -5.05 -7.25
N GLY A 80 9.21 -4.97 -7.78
CA GLY A 80 8.62 -3.77 -8.37
C GLY A 80 8.48 -2.59 -7.40
N GLU A 81 8.44 -2.81 -6.08
CA GLU A 81 8.39 -1.73 -5.09
C GLU A 81 9.60 -0.82 -5.14
N ARG A 82 10.75 -1.37 -5.58
CA ARG A 82 12.00 -0.61 -5.71
C ARG A 82 11.94 0.42 -6.81
N VAL A 83 11.07 0.26 -7.82
CA VAL A 83 11.01 1.13 -9.00
C VAL A 83 9.58 1.60 -9.15
N ARG A 84 9.32 2.86 -8.83
CA ARG A 84 8.00 3.47 -8.97
C ARG A 84 8.04 4.56 -10.04
N VAL A 85 6.97 4.64 -10.82
CA VAL A 85 6.74 5.75 -11.75
C VAL A 85 5.38 6.33 -11.46
N ASP A 86 5.32 7.64 -11.22
CA ASP A 86 4.13 8.38 -10.85
C ASP A 86 3.40 7.73 -9.65
N GLY A 87 4.15 7.41 -8.60
CA GLY A 87 3.67 6.73 -7.39
C GLY A 87 3.36 5.23 -7.54
N THR A 88 3.37 4.68 -8.77
CA THR A 88 2.95 3.31 -9.06
C THR A 88 4.14 2.34 -9.20
N GLU A 89 4.07 1.20 -8.52
CA GLU A 89 5.08 0.13 -8.56
C GLU A 89 5.27 -0.46 -9.98
N THR A 90 6.51 -0.79 -10.34
CA THR A 90 6.83 -1.38 -11.64
C THR A 90 6.31 -2.82 -11.74
N ARG A 91 5.56 -3.10 -12.81
CA ARG A 91 4.93 -4.40 -13.05
C ARG A 91 5.92 -5.48 -13.49
N ARG A 92 5.62 -6.77 -13.22
CA ARG A 92 6.49 -7.90 -13.60
C ARG A 92 6.69 -8.00 -15.10
N SER A 93 5.68 -7.65 -15.90
CA SER A 93 5.78 -7.58 -17.36
C SER A 93 6.83 -6.59 -17.88
N ARG A 94 7.05 -5.47 -17.18
CA ARG A 94 8.10 -4.50 -17.49
C ARG A 94 9.48 -4.99 -17.05
N ILE A 95 9.56 -5.60 -15.87
CA ILE A 95 10.76 -6.30 -15.38
C ILE A 95 11.19 -7.36 -16.40
N ARG A 96 10.27 -8.18 -16.90
CA ARG A 96 10.51 -9.13 -17.99
C ARG A 96 11.10 -8.45 -19.22
N GLY A 97 10.48 -7.37 -19.69
CA GLY A 97 10.98 -6.62 -20.84
C GLY A 97 12.42 -6.14 -20.65
N PHE A 98 12.77 -5.65 -19.46
CA PHE A 98 14.14 -5.28 -19.10
C PHE A 98 15.08 -6.49 -19.10
N VAL A 99 14.70 -7.58 -18.41
CA VAL A 99 15.50 -8.81 -18.32
C VAL A 99 15.80 -9.38 -19.70
N GLU A 100 14.81 -9.44 -20.60
CA GLU A 100 14.98 -9.93 -21.97
C GLU A 100 16.03 -9.11 -22.77
N ARG A 101 16.15 -7.80 -22.49
CA ARG A 101 17.17 -6.94 -23.12
C ARG A 101 18.56 -7.14 -22.52
N VAL A 102 18.66 -7.23 -21.19
CA VAL A 102 19.95 -7.21 -20.49
C VAL A 102 20.59 -8.60 -20.36
N ARG A 103 19.76 -9.66 -20.36
CA ARG A 103 20.18 -11.06 -20.13
C ARG A 103 21.35 -11.51 -21.02
N PRO A 104 21.38 -11.25 -22.35
CA PRO A 104 22.53 -11.64 -23.17
C PRO A 104 23.85 -11.00 -22.74
N THR A 105 23.80 -9.79 -22.17
CA THR A 105 24.97 -9.09 -21.63
C THR A 105 25.36 -9.65 -20.27
N VAL A 106 24.39 -9.87 -19.37
CA VAL A 106 24.63 -10.47 -18.06
C VAL A 106 25.23 -11.88 -18.18
N GLU A 107 24.68 -12.73 -19.04
CA GLU A 107 25.20 -14.09 -19.26
C GLU A 107 26.65 -14.07 -19.80
N ARG A 108 26.97 -13.12 -20.67
CA ARG A 108 28.35 -12.91 -21.15
C ARG A 108 29.29 -12.47 -20.03
N MET A 109 28.85 -11.53 -19.20
CA MET A 109 29.62 -11.07 -18.03
C MET A 109 29.85 -12.20 -17.03
N ILE A 110 28.87 -13.06 -16.80
CA ILE A 110 29.00 -14.27 -15.97
C ILE A 110 30.06 -15.20 -16.56
N ALA A 111 30.02 -15.47 -17.87
CA ALA A 111 31.00 -16.33 -18.54
C ALA A 111 32.43 -15.76 -18.50
N GLU A 112 32.57 -14.43 -18.46
CA GLU A 112 33.85 -13.71 -18.31
C GLU A 112 34.34 -13.64 -16.86
N GLY A 113 33.56 -14.10 -15.87
CA GLY A 113 33.89 -14.01 -14.44
C GLY A 113 33.61 -12.63 -13.81
N ASP A 114 32.96 -11.73 -14.53
CA ASP A 114 32.64 -10.35 -14.11
C ASP A 114 31.13 -10.15 -13.93
N ALA A 115 30.45 -11.17 -13.37
CA ALA A 115 29.00 -11.16 -13.17
C ALA A 115 28.55 -9.90 -12.39
N PRO A 116 27.50 -9.19 -12.86
CA PRO A 116 26.94 -8.06 -12.12
C PRO A 116 26.20 -8.53 -10.87
N THR A 117 26.07 -7.63 -9.90
CA THR A 117 25.31 -7.89 -8.68
C THR A 117 23.82 -7.64 -8.91
N PHE A 118 23.00 -8.14 -7.98
CA PHE A 118 21.57 -7.83 -7.93
C PHE A 118 21.31 -6.32 -7.87
N PHE A 119 22.06 -5.61 -7.00
CA PHE A 119 21.89 -4.18 -6.82
C PHE A 119 22.30 -3.39 -8.08
N GLU A 120 23.43 -3.73 -8.70
CA GLU A 120 23.87 -3.10 -9.96
C GLU A 120 22.81 -3.25 -11.05
N THR A 121 22.25 -4.46 -11.19
CA THR A 121 21.28 -4.77 -12.25
C THR A 121 19.93 -4.10 -12.00
N THR A 122 19.48 -4.02 -10.74
CA THR A 122 18.20 -3.38 -10.38
C THR A 122 18.25 -1.85 -10.42
N THR A 123 19.40 -1.24 -10.13
CA THR A 123 19.61 0.21 -10.37
C THR A 123 19.55 0.53 -11.86
N VAL A 124 20.17 -0.27 -12.73
CA VAL A 124 20.07 -0.07 -14.20
C VAL A 124 18.63 -0.27 -14.70
N MET A 125 17.89 -1.22 -14.12
CA MET A 125 16.47 -1.42 -14.42
C MET A 125 15.63 -0.18 -14.11
N ALA A 126 15.88 0.45 -12.95
CA ALA A 126 15.17 1.67 -12.56
C ALA A 126 15.42 2.81 -13.56
N LEU A 127 16.69 3.07 -13.89
CA LEU A 127 17.08 4.12 -14.81
C LEU A 127 16.53 3.88 -16.23
N ASP A 128 16.55 2.64 -16.73
CA ASP A 128 15.95 2.28 -18.02
C ASP A 128 14.42 2.47 -18.03
N GLU A 129 13.72 2.10 -16.95
CA GLU A 129 12.27 2.33 -16.84
C GLU A 129 11.94 3.82 -16.83
N PHE A 130 12.66 4.64 -16.04
CA PHE A 130 12.46 6.09 -15.95
C PHE A 130 12.66 6.78 -17.30
N ALA A 131 13.76 6.48 -18.00
CA ALA A 131 14.04 7.07 -19.31
C ALA A 131 13.02 6.65 -20.37
N ARG A 132 12.53 5.41 -20.32
CA ARG A 132 11.49 4.91 -21.26
C ARG A 132 10.12 5.53 -21.00
N ARG A 133 9.83 5.86 -19.75
CA ARG A 133 8.60 6.53 -19.35
C ARG A 133 8.66 8.04 -19.54
N GLY A 134 9.86 8.58 -19.78
CA GLY A 134 10.05 10.02 -19.99
C GLY A 134 9.69 10.82 -18.75
N VAL A 135 10.10 10.32 -17.56
CA VAL A 135 9.88 11.04 -16.31
C VAL A 135 10.65 12.37 -16.32
N ASP A 136 10.08 13.39 -15.71
CA ASP A 136 10.71 14.72 -15.59
C ASP A 136 11.82 14.66 -14.55
N ASP A 137 11.54 14.07 -13.38
CA ASP A 137 12.46 14.00 -12.25
C ASP A 137 12.60 12.56 -11.72
N ALA A 138 13.82 12.09 -11.48
CA ALA A 138 14.09 10.77 -10.88
C ALA A 138 14.78 10.88 -9.51
N VAL A 139 14.10 10.44 -8.46
CA VAL A 139 14.59 10.41 -7.08
C VAL A 139 15.22 9.05 -6.78
N LEU A 140 16.51 9.02 -6.44
CA LEU A 140 17.31 7.81 -6.29
C LEU A 140 17.80 7.65 -4.84
N GLU A 141 17.25 6.67 -4.12
CA GLU A 141 17.78 6.26 -2.83
C GLU A 141 19.09 5.48 -3.00
N VAL A 142 20.10 5.89 -2.25
CA VAL A 142 21.38 5.17 -2.15
C VAL A 142 21.19 3.88 -1.37
N GLY A 143 21.75 2.78 -1.88
CA GLY A 143 21.65 1.47 -1.23
C GLY A 143 22.57 1.34 -0.01
N LEU A 144 23.86 1.62 -0.18
CA LEU A 144 24.84 1.54 0.92
C LEU A 144 25.96 2.58 0.76
N GLY A 145 26.22 3.33 1.82
CA GLY A 145 27.25 4.39 1.83
C GLY A 145 26.85 5.54 0.91
N GLY A 146 27.62 5.73 -0.17
CA GLY A 146 27.35 6.74 -1.19
C GLY A 146 28.44 6.85 -2.25
N ARG A 147 29.71 6.89 -1.82
CA ARG A 147 30.88 7.10 -2.69
C ARG A 147 31.00 6.13 -3.88
N LEU A 148 30.71 4.85 -3.63
CA LEU A 148 30.79 3.75 -4.61
C LEU A 148 29.41 3.17 -4.96
N ASP A 149 28.33 3.82 -4.55
CA ASP A 149 26.98 3.36 -4.87
C ASP A 149 26.67 3.60 -6.36
N THR A 150 26.02 2.61 -6.97
CA THR A 150 25.66 2.63 -8.39
C THR A 150 24.75 3.78 -8.80
N THR A 151 23.95 4.32 -7.88
CA THR A 151 23.05 5.46 -8.16
C THR A 151 23.84 6.71 -8.57
N ARG A 152 25.07 6.86 -8.09
CA ARG A 152 25.97 7.98 -8.43
C ARG A 152 26.27 8.09 -9.93
N LEU A 153 26.11 7.00 -10.70
CA LEU A 153 26.30 7.06 -12.15
C LEU A 153 25.26 7.91 -12.88
N ALA A 154 24.16 8.30 -12.22
CA ALA A 154 23.15 9.20 -12.78
C ALA A 154 23.49 10.70 -12.66
N ASP A 155 24.62 11.05 -12.03
CA ASP A 155 25.18 12.42 -11.99
C ASP A 155 24.15 13.50 -11.61
N SER A 156 23.65 13.43 -10.37
CA SER A 156 22.64 14.36 -9.85
C SER A 156 23.22 15.76 -9.58
N ASP A 157 22.43 16.81 -9.85
CA ASP A 157 22.76 18.19 -9.46
C ASP A 157 22.35 18.51 -8.01
N ILE A 158 21.44 17.71 -7.45
CA ILE A 158 20.92 17.87 -6.09
C ILE A 158 21.09 16.56 -5.32
N ALA A 159 21.64 16.66 -4.11
CA ALA A 159 21.70 15.55 -3.18
C ALA A 159 21.07 15.90 -1.83
N ALA A 160 20.51 14.88 -1.19
CA ALA A 160 20.10 14.91 0.20
C ALA A 160 20.99 13.99 1.03
N VAL A 161 21.49 14.48 2.16
CA VAL A 161 22.15 13.67 3.20
C VAL A 161 21.29 13.72 4.45
N THR A 162 20.63 12.61 4.78
CA THR A 162 19.74 12.53 5.95
C THR A 162 20.55 12.47 7.27
N SER A 163 20.10 11.73 8.28
CA SER A 163 20.91 11.54 9.49
C SER A 163 22.02 10.51 9.26
N VAL A 164 23.16 10.73 9.93
CA VAL A 164 24.32 9.83 9.91
C VAL A 164 24.50 9.23 11.29
N ALA A 165 24.51 7.91 11.35
CA ALA A 165 24.70 7.11 12.56
C ALA A 165 25.59 5.91 12.25
N LEU A 166 26.17 5.30 13.27
CA LEU A 166 26.96 4.08 13.14
C LEU A 166 26.07 2.96 12.59
N GLU A 167 26.41 2.50 11.39
CA GLU A 167 25.76 1.35 10.75
C GLU A 167 26.75 0.70 9.79
N HIS A 168 26.66 -0.63 9.64
CA HIS A 168 27.52 -1.39 8.74
C HIS A 168 29.01 -1.14 9.04
N THR A 169 29.40 -1.23 10.31
CA THR A 169 30.75 -0.87 10.78
C THR A 169 31.86 -1.67 10.09
N ASP A 170 31.55 -2.90 9.65
CA ASP A 170 32.48 -3.75 8.88
C ASP A 170 32.77 -3.21 7.46
N VAL A 171 31.95 -2.26 6.96
CA VAL A 171 31.99 -1.76 5.58
C VAL A 171 32.20 -0.24 5.51
N LEU A 172 31.52 0.53 6.35
CA LEU A 172 31.47 2.00 6.26
C LEU A 172 32.44 2.72 7.22
N GLY A 173 32.88 2.04 8.29
CA GLY A 173 33.79 2.61 9.29
C GLY A 173 33.32 2.39 10.73
N GLU A 174 34.23 2.55 11.68
CA GLU A 174 33.98 2.33 13.11
C GLU A 174 33.56 3.63 13.83
N THR A 175 33.63 4.77 13.13
CA THR A 175 33.28 6.09 13.67
C THR A 175 32.23 6.80 12.82
N VAL A 176 31.45 7.70 13.45
CA VAL A 176 30.43 8.50 12.74
C VAL A 176 31.05 9.34 11.63
N ALA A 177 32.27 9.86 11.81
CA ALA A 177 32.98 10.65 10.81
C ALA A 177 33.38 9.81 9.57
N GLU A 178 33.80 8.56 9.76
CA GLU A 178 34.11 7.66 8.63
C GLU A 178 32.85 7.31 7.84
N VAL A 179 31.75 6.99 8.53
CA VAL A 179 30.46 6.76 7.88
C VAL A 179 30.01 8.02 7.13
N ALA A 180 30.18 9.20 7.73
CA ALA A 180 29.85 10.47 7.10
C ALA A 180 30.67 10.72 5.82
N GLU A 181 31.95 10.34 5.76
CA GLU A 181 32.78 10.51 4.55
C GLU A 181 32.27 9.63 3.40
N GLU A 182 31.85 8.39 3.69
CA GLU A 182 31.26 7.51 2.68
C GLU A 182 29.91 8.03 2.16
N VAL A 183 29.06 8.48 3.08
CA VAL A 183 27.74 9.05 2.77
C VAL A 183 27.87 10.36 1.99
N ALA A 184 28.74 11.28 2.43
CA ALA A 184 29.00 12.55 1.75
C ALA A 184 29.57 12.37 0.33
N GLY A 185 29.96 11.16 -0.06
CA GLY A 185 30.27 10.79 -1.44
C GLY A 185 29.18 11.15 -2.46
N VAL A 186 27.91 11.27 -2.02
CA VAL A 186 26.75 11.67 -2.84
C VAL A 186 26.70 13.15 -3.20
N VAL A 187 27.45 14.01 -2.49
CA VAL A 187 27.43 15.46 -2.71
C VAL A 187 27.79 15.76 -4.17
N PRO A 188 26.99 16.53 -4.92
CA PRO A 188 27.24 16.78 -6.34
C PRO A 188 28.48 17.68 -6.55
N GLU A 189 28.96 17.76 -7.79
CA GLU A 189 29.93 18.81 -8.21
C GLU A 189 29.15 20.06 -8.64
N ASP A 190 29.53 21.23 -8.14
CA ASP A 190 28.90 22.54 -8.45
C ASP A 190 27.35 22.57 -8.31
N GLY A 191 26.79 21.72 -7.43
CA GLY A 191 25.35 21.53 -7.25
C GLY A 191 24.84 21.96 -5.87
N VAL A 192 23.81 21.29 -5.35
CA VAL A 192 23.23 21.58 -4.03
C VAL A 192 23.19 20.32 -3.16
N CYS A 193 23.55 20.46 -1.89
CA CYS A 193 23.39 19.43 -0.86
C CYS A 193 22.49 19.95 0.26
N VAL A 194 21.35 19.28 0.48
CA VAL A 194 20.47 19.53 1.62
C VAL A 194 20.72 18.47 2.69
N THR A 195 20.89 18.85 3.96
CA THR A 195 21.25 17.86 4.99
C THR A 195 20.58 18.04 6.35
N ALA A 196 20.30 16.90 7.01
CA ALA A 196 19.92 16.84 8.42
C ALA A 196 21.03 16.28 9.33
N ALA A 197 22.25 16.12 8.80
CA ALA A 197 23.40 15.70 9.58
C ALA A 197 23.71 16.72 10.69
N THR A 198 24.31 16.25 11.79
CA THR A 198 24.63 17.07 12.97
C THR A 198 26.02 16.75 13.49
N GLY A 199 26.62 17.69 14.23
CA GLY A 199 27.95 17.49 14.86
C GLY A 199 29.03 17.15 13.85
N ASP A 200 29.91 16.21 14.19
CA ASP A 200 31.05 15.80 13.33
C ASP A 200 30.61 15.38 11.91
N ALA A 201 29.43 14.76 11.76
CA ALA A 201 28.91 14.39 10.45
C ALA A 201 28.57 15.61 9.58
N LEU A 202 28.02 16.68 10.18
CA LEU A 202 27.75 17.93 9.47
C LEU A 202 29.04 18.61 9.02
N ASP A 203 30.08 18.58 9.86
CA ASP A 203 31.38 19.14 9.50
C ASP A 203 32.03 18.40 8.31
N VAL A 204 31.87 17.07 8.24
CA VAL A 204 32.31 16.27 7.08
C VAL A 204 31.51 16.63 5.83
N VAL A 205 30.18 16.70 5.91
CA VAL A 205 29.33 17.08 4.76
C VAL A 205 29.68 18.49 4.28
N ARG A 206 29.90 19.44 5.19
CA ARG A 206 30.32 20.81 4.87
C ARG A 206 31.68 20.86 4.20
N SER A 207 32.66 20.12 4.72
CA SER A 207 33.97 20.01 4.06
C SER A 207 33.83 19.43 2.64
N LYS A 208 32.88 18.51 2.44
CA LYS A 208 32.65 17.88 1.12
C LYS A 208 31.97 18.81 0.13
N THR A 209 31.00 19.61 0.58
CA THR A 209 30.37 20.64 -0.25
C THR A 209 31.39 21.70 -0.67
N ASP A 210 32.25 22.14 0.25
CA ASP A 210 33.33 23.09 -0.05
C ASP A 210 34.34 22.51 -1.06
N GLU A 211 34.73 21.23 -0.90
CA GLU A 211 35.62 20.53 -1.83
C GLU A 211 35.04 20.49 -3.26
N ARG A 212 33.72 20.28 -3.39
CA ARG A 212 33.04 20.08 -4.66
C ARG A 212 32.40 21.33 -5.24
N GLY A 213 32.55 22.49 -4.60
CA GLY A 213 31.94 23.75 -5.06
C GLY A 213 30.41 23.79 -4.92
N SER A 214 29.82 22.90 -4.13
CA SER A 214 28.37 22.77 -3.98
C SER A 214 27.82 23.66 -2.87
N LYS A 215 26.59 24.16 -3.04
CA LYS A 215 25.86 24.90 -2.02
C LYS A 215 25.36 23.94 -0.93
N LEU A 216 25.60 24.26 0.33
CA LEU A 216 25.05 23.53 1.47
C LEU A 216 23.77 24.23 1.98
N ARG A 217 22.75 23.44 2.32
CA ARG A 217 21.59 23.86 3.12
C ARG A 217 21.38 22.87 4.26
N ALA A 218 21.57 23.29 5.51
CA ALA A 218 21.51 22.42 6.67
C ALA A 218 20.28 22.69 7.57
N VAL A 219 19.62 21.62 8.02
CA VAL A 219 18.51 21.70 8.98
C VAL A 219 19.03 22.13 10.35
N GLY A 220 18.53 23.26 10.86
CA GLY A 220 18.98 23.95 12.07
C GLY A 220 19.99 25.07 11.81
N GLU A 221 20.35 25.33 10.56
CA GLU A 221 21.15 26.51 10.16
C GLU A 221 20.44 27.32 9.06
N ASP A 222 20.07 26.66 7.96
CA ASP A 222 19.41 27.28 6.79
C ASP A 222 17.92 26.92 6.68
N ILE A 223 17.50 25.82 7.33
CA ILE A 223 16.11 25.34 7.34
C ILE A 223 15.74 25.02 8.78
N ASP A 224 14.75 25.71 9.34
CA ASP A 224 14.25 25.41 10.68
C ASP A 224 13.01 24.52 10.60
N VAL A 225 12.86 23.63 11.58
CA VAL A 225 11.67 22.80 11.73
C VAL A 225 11.21 22.76 13.17
N GLU A 226 9.94 23.08 13.38
CA GLU A 226 9.24 22.95 14.65
C GLU A 226 8.17 21.87 14.54
N SER A 227 7.95 21.15 15.64
CA SER A 227 6.97 20.07 15.73
C SER A 227 5.99 20.36 16.86
N PRO A 228 4.95 21.19 16.64
CA PRO A 228 3.99 21.63 17.67
C PRO A 228 3.03 20.53 18.18
N GLY A 229 3.39 19.26 18.03
CA GLY A 229 2.59 18.09 18.39
C GLY A 229 1.83 17.47 17.22
N ARG A 230 0.88 16.60 17.54
CA ARG A 230 0.09 15.83 16.57
C ARG A 230 -1.40 16.16 16.64
N ASP A 231 -2.10 15.87 15.56
CA ASP A 231 -3.56 15.88 15.46
C ASP A 231 -4.00 14.48 15.02
N GLY A 232 -4.50 13.69 15.97
CA GLY A 232 -4.66 12.25 15.79
C GLY A 232 -3.31 11.59 15.50
N PHE A 233 -3.20 10.97 14.32
CA PHE A 233 -1.99 10.28 13.84
C PHE A 233 -1.29 11.05 12.71
N GLU A 234 -1.56 12.34 12.56
CA GLU A 234 -0.78 13.25 11.72
C GLU A 234 0.13 14.13 12.59
N GLN A 235 1.41 14.21 12.26
CA GLN A 235 2.34 15.15 12.87
C GLN A 235 2.11 16.55 12.27
N ARG A 236 1.97 17.57 13.12
CA ARG A 236 1.99 18.98 12.67
C ARG A 236 3.43 19.47 12.67
N LEU A 237 3.81 20.15 11.61
CA LEU A 237 5.15 20.68 11.39
C LEU A 237 5.08 22.12 10.91
N VAL A 238 5.99 22.96 11.40
CA VAL A 238 6.27 24.26 10.80
C VAL A 238 7.69 24.20 10.26
N VAL A 239 7.83 24.29 8.94
CA VAL A 239 9.15 24.30 8.27
C VAL A 239 9.39 25.71 7.74
N ASP A 240 10.51 26.32 8.11
CA ASP A 240 10.94 27.64 7.65
C ASP A 240 12.20 27.46 6.80
N GLY A 241 12.02 27.50 5.48
CA GLY A 241 13.08 27.34 4.47
C GLY A 241 13.22 28.62 3.64
N GLU A 242 13.01 28.53 2.33
CA GLU A 242 12.84 29.75 1.51
C GLU A 242 11.49 30.43 1.78
N GLU A 243 10.46 29.62 2.07
CA GLU A 243 9.18 30.05 2.60
C GLU A 243 8.85 29.33 3.91
N ARG A 244 7.84 29.85 4.63
CA ARG A 244 7.30 29.22 5.83
C ARG A 244 6.08 28.37 5.49
N TYR A 245 6.13 27.08 5.81
CA TYR A 245 5.05 26.13 5.60
C TYR A 245 4.46 25.65 6.92
N ASP A 246 3.14 25.65 7.01
CA ASP A 246 2.38 24.88 8.01
C ASP A 246 1.95 23.57 7.35
N LEU A 247 2.48 22.46 7.84
CA LEU A 247 2.43 21.15 7.21
C LEU A 247 1.83 20.11 8.16
N ARG A 248 1.18 19.12 7.56
CA ARG A 248 0.76 17.88 8.22
C ARG A 248 1.38 16.71 7.49
N THR A 249 1.90 15.73 8.23
CA THR A 249 2.49 14.52 7.64
C THR A 249 2.03 13.27 8.40
N PRO A 250 1.77 12.15 7.71
CA PRO A 250 1.53 10.87 8.37
C PRO A 250 2.82 10.25 8.95
N LEU A 251 4.00 10.81 8.64
CA LEU A 251 5.27 10.33 9.15
C LEU A 251 5.53 10.90 10.55
N LEU A 252 5.36 10.06 11.57
CA LEU A 252 5.42 10.46 12.98
C LEU A 252 6.84 10.48 13.55
N GLY A 253 7.07 11.37 14.51
CA GLY A 253 8.32 11.47 15.28
C GLY A 253 9.25 12.61 14.87
N GLU A 254 10.07 13.08 15.80
CA GLU A 254 10.99 14.22 15.57
C GLU A 254 12.01 13.95 14.45
N HIS A 255 12.46 12.71 14.33
CA HIS A 255 13.36 12.30 13.26
C HIS A 255 12.69 12.43 11.87
N GLN A 256 11.37 12.20 11.77
CA GLN A 256 10.63 12.45 10.54
C GLN A 256 10.41 13.94 10.28
N ALA A 257 10.25 14.78 11.32
CA ALA A 257 10.22 16.23 11.16
C ALA A 257 11.49 16.75 10.44
N ARG A 258 12.67 16.27 10.86
CA ARG A 258 13.94 16.60 10.20
C ARG A 258 14.02 16.04 8.77
N ASN A 259 13.53 14.83 8.53
CA ASN A 259 13.46 14.26 7.18
C ASN A 259 12.54 15.08 6.25
N VAL A 260 11.37 15.50 6.74
CA VAL A 260 10.45 16.37 5.99
C VAL A 260 11.10 17.71 5.70
N ALA A 261 11.84 18.31 6.66
CA ALA A 261 12.58 19.54 6.42
C ALA A 261 13.63 19.41 5.30
N VAL A 262 14.36 18.29 5.24
CA VAL A 262 15.27 17.99 4.12
C VAL A 262 14.50 17.85 2.81
N ALA A 263 13.38 17.13 2.81
CA ALA A 263 12.56 16.95 1.62
C ALA A 263 11.98 18.28 1.11
N VAL A 264 11.54 19.17 2.00
CA VAL A 264 11.10 20.53 1.68
C VAL A 264 12.24 21.33 1.05
N GLY A 265 13.44 21.33 1.66
CA GLY A 265 14.60 22.02 1.09
C GLY A 265 14.97 21.53 -0.31
N VAL A 266 14.89 20.21 -0.55
CA VAL A 266 15.10 19.64 -1.89
C VAL A 266 13.99 20.06 -2.85
N ALA A 267 12.73 20.03 -2.43
CA ALA A 267 11.60 20.42 -3.25
C ALA A 267 11.65 21.91 -3.65
N GLU A 268 12.11 22.80 -2.75
CA GLU A 268 12.34 24.21 -3.05
C GLU A 268 13.42 24.40 -4.12
N GLU A 269 14.56 23.71 -4.01
CA GLU A 269 15.63 23.80 -5.03
C GLU A 269 15.18 23.26 -6.40
N LEU A 270 14.25 22.31 -6.42
CA LEU A 270 13.62 21.80 -7.64
C LEU A 270 12.52 22.72 -8.19
N GLY A 271 12.14 23.77 -7.47
CA GLY A 271 11.10 24.71 -7.86
C GLY A 271 9.68 24.15 -7.78
N VAL A 272 9.42 23.24 -6.83
CA VAL A 272 8.08 22.74 -6.54
C VAL A 272 7.23 23.86 -5.94
N SER A 273 5.97 23.99 -6.35
CA SER A 273 5.09 25.04 -5.81
C SER A 273 4.77 24.83 -4.32
N PRO A 274 4.44 25.90 -3.57
CA PRO A 274 4.02 25.76 -2.17
C PRO A 274 2.79 24.86 -1.97
N ASP A 275 1.88 24.80 -2.95
CA ASP A 275 0.74 23.90 -2.92
C ASP A 275 1.15 22.44 -3.17
N GLY A 276 2.07 22.21 -4.13
CA GLY A 276 2.69 20.91 -4.38
C GLY A 276 3.42 20.36 -3.15
N ILE A 277 4.16 21.19 -2.42
CA ILE A 277 4.82 20.82 -1.15
C ILE A 277 3.78 20.42 -0.08
N ARG A 278 2.76 21.25 0.16
CA ARG A 278 1.71 20.95 1.17
C ARG A 278 1.01 19.64 0.87
N LYS A 279 0.58 19.43 -0.39
CA LYS A 279 -0.09 18.19 -0.82
C LYS A 279 0.84 17.00 -0.78
N GLY A 280 2.07 17.18 -1.23
CA GLY A 280 3.10 16.14 -1.29
C GLY A 280 3.47 15.60 0.08
N VAL A 281 3.78 16.47 1.04
CA VAL A 281 4.13 16.10 2.42
C VAL A 281 2.96 15.37 3.09
N ARG A 282 1.74 15.87 2.93
CA ARG A 282 0.54 15.25 3.53
C ARG A 282 0.24 13.86 2.97
N ARG A 283 0.57 13.61 1.68
CA ARG A 283 0.31 12.34 0.99
C ARG A 283 1.52 11.40 0.94
N ALA A 284 2.64 11.77 1.56
CA ALA A 284 3.85 10.97 1.61
C ALA A 284 3.69 9.78 2.56
N ASP A 285 3.13 8.67 2.06
CA ASP A 285 3.04 7.41 2.79
C ASP A 285 4.32 6.57 2.63
N TRP A 286 4.83 6.08 3.77
CA TRP A 286 6.00 5.22 3.82
C TRP A 286 5.83 4.07 4.83
N ARG A 287 5.72 2.86 4.29
CA ARG A 287 5.43 1.63 5.04
C ARG A 287 6.54 1.30 6.04
N GLY A 288 6.15 0.84 7.23
CA GLY A 288 7.04 0.40 8.30
C GLY A 288 7.91 1.50 8.92
N ARG A 289 7.45 2.76 8.93
CA ARG A 289 8.06 3.86 9.70
C ARG A 289 7.01 4.44 10.63
N PHE A 290 7.07 4.04 11.90
CA PHE A 290 6.06 4.30 12.91
C PHE A 290 4.65 4.13 12.34
N GLU A 291 4.45 3.01 11.65
CA GLU A 291 3.28 2.75 10.85
C GLU A 291 2.17 2.24 11.78
N VAL A 292 1.26 3.12 12.19
CA VAL A 292 0.09 2.71 12.99
C VAL A 292 -0.82 1.83 12.12
N VAL A 293 -1.24 0.67 12.63
CA VAL A 293 -2.14 -0.26 11.91
C VAL A 293 -3.42 -0.56 12.67
N GLU A 294 -3.42 -0.32 13.98
CA GLU A 294 -4.60 -0.33 14.87
C GLU A 294 -4.49 0.81 15.87
N ARG A 295 -5.65 1.29 16.34
CA ARG A 295 -5.74 2.37 17.34
C ARG A 295 -6.05 1.87 18.74
N GLU A 296 -6.86 0.82 18.87
CA GLU A 296 -7.31 0.28 20.15
C GLU A 296 -7.31 -1.27 20.09
N PRO A 297 -6.27 -1.95 20.62
CA PRO A 297 -5.03 -1.39 21.16
C PRO A 297 -4.22 -0.64 20.10
N LEU A 298 -3.33 0.26 20.54
CA LEU A 298 -2.41 0.95 19.64
C LEU A 298 -1.41 -0.05 19.08
N VAL A 299 -1.49 -0.39 17.79
CA VAL A 299 -0.52 -1.29 17.14
C VAL A 299 0.34 -0.51 16.15
N VAL A 300 1.65 -0.54 16.35
CA VAL A 300 2.64 0.21 15.56
C VAL A 300 3.65 -0.74 14.93
N LEU A 301 3.94 -0.56 13.64
CA LEU A 301 4.98 -1.28 12.92
C LEU A 301 6.14 -0.34 12.58
N ASP A 302 7.34 -0.65 13.07
CA ASP A 302 8.52 0.19 12.80
C ASP A 302 9.75 -0.65 12.47
N ALA A 303 10.36 -0.37 11.32
CA ALA A 303 11.49 -1.13 10.82
C ALA A 303 12.86 -0.60 11.28
N ALA A 304 12.89 0.04 12.45
CA ALA A 304 14.09 0.27 13.25
C ALA A 304 14.87 -1.04 13.43
N HIS A 305 16.17 -0.95 13.16
CA HIS A 305 17.06 -2.12 13.08
C HIS A 305 18.51 -1.78 13.48
N ASN A 306 18.67 -0.68 14.23
CA ASN A 306 19.89 -0.28 14.90
C ASN A 306 19.50 0.51 16.17
N PRO A 307 20.40 0.66 17.16
CA PRO A 307 20.06 1.31 18.43
C PRO A 307 19.51 2.73 18.27
N ALA A 308 20.10 3.55 17.37
CA ALA A 308 19.63 4.92 17.15
C ALA A 308 18.22 4.98 16.56
N ALA A 309 17.85 4.05 15.68
CA ALA A 309 16.51 3.96 15.13
C ALA A 309 15.49 3.48 16.18
N VAL A 310 15.88 2.54 17.05
CA VAL A 310 15.02 2.04 18.13
C VAL A 310 14.81 3.14 19.19
N ASP A 311 15.84 3.92 19.51
CA ASP A 311 15.73 5.09 20.39
C ASP A 311 14.77 6.15 19.82
N ALA A 312 14.83 6.41 18.51
CA ALA A 312 13.89 7.29 17.84
C ALA A 312 12.44 6.76 17.83
N LEU A 313 12.27 5.43 17.72
CA LEU A 313 10.98 4.75 17.88
C LEU A 313 10.42 4.95 19.29
N VAL A 314 11.21 4.67 20.32
CA VAL A 314 10.82 4.85 21.74
C VAL A 314 10.48 6.32 22.02
N SER A 315 11.31 7.26 21.57
CA SER A 315 11.02 8.70 21.70
C SER A 315 9.71 9.12 21.02
N THR A 316 9.33 8.44 19.94
CA THR A 316 8.04 8.70 19.27
C THR A 316 6.89 8.06 20.05
N LEU A 317 7.08 6.87 20.64
CA LEU A 317 6.12 6.21 21.53
C LEU A 317 5.86 7.01 22.80
N ASP A 318 6.88 7.65 23.40
CA ASP A 318 6.75 8.51 24.58
C ASP A 318 5.76 9.67 24.39
N GLY A 319 5.48 10.02 23.13
CA GLY A 319 4.44 10.97 22.81
C GLY A 319 3.03 10.42 23.04
N PHE A 320 2.79 9.12 22.99
CA PHE A 320 1.48 8.46 23.04
C PHE A 320 1.07 8.09 24.46
N ASP A 321 -0.23 8.18 24.74
CA ASP A 321 -0.80 7.71 26.00
C ASP A 321 -1.20 6.24 25.85
N TYR A 322 -0.66 5.37 26.70
CA TYR A 322 -1.01 3.94 26.78
C TYR A 322 -0.76 3.41 28.20
N ASP A 323 -1.43 2.31 28.56
CA ASP A 323 -1.36 1.71 29.90
C ASP A 323 -0.18 0.72 30.03
N GLU A 324 -0.09 -0.30 29.17
CA GLU A 324 1.04 -1.24 29.08
C GLU A 324 1.64 -1.28 27.66
N LEU A 325 2.95 -1.56 27.56
CA LEU A 325 3.68 -1.73 26.31
C LEU A 325 4.11 -3.19 26.09
N SER A 326 3.60 -3.80 25.02
CA SER A 326 4.08 -5.07 24.49
C SER A 326 4.96 -4.84 23.25
N VAL A 327 6.10 -5.54 23.18
CA VAL A 327 7.01 -5.46 22.03
C VAL A 327 7.12 -6.82 21.35
N VAL A 328 6.92 -6.85 20.04
CA VAL A 328 7.23 -7.98 19.17
C VAL A 328 8.54 -7.69 18.44
N PHE A 329 9.61 -8.42 18.77
CA PHE A 329 10.95 -8.10 18.32
C PHE A 329 11.57 -9.24 17.51
N GLY A 330 12.02 -8.93 16.29
CA GLY A 330 12.82 -9.84 15.47
C GLY A 330 13.85 -9.07 14.66
N CYS A 331 15.09 -9.55 14.63
CA CYS A 331 16.18 -8.85 13.94
C CYS A 331 17.14 -9.83 13.24
N MET A 332 18.12 -9.28 12.53
CA MET A 332 19.15 -10.05 11.85
C MET A 332 20.35 -10.28 12.77
N SER A 333 21.00 -11.43 12.66
CA SER A 333 22.17 -11.82 13.47
C SER A 333 23.38 -10.89 13.36
N ASP A 334 23.49 -10.13 12.28
CA ASP A 334 24.57 -9.16 12.02
C ASP A 334 24.36 -7.78 12.68
N LYS A 335 23.27 -7.59 13.42
CA LYS A 335 22.92 -6.30 14.04
C LYS A 335 23.26 -6.26 15.53
N ASP A 336 23.32 -5.04 16.09
CA ASP A 336 23.56 -4.82 17.52
C ASP A 336 22.29 -5.12 18.34
N ASN A 337 22.04 -6.41 18.54
CA ASN A 337 20.86 -6.92 19.23
C ASN A 337 20.82 -6.47 20.70
N VAL A 338 21.98 -6.37 21.34
CA VAL A 338 22.10 -5.94 22.73
C VAL A 338 21.76 -4.46 22.88
N GLY A 339 22.33 -3.60 22.02
CA GLY A 339 22.02 -2.17 22.02
C GLY A 339 20.55 -1.89 21.74
N MET A 340 19.94 -2.59 20.78
CA MET A 340 18.51 -2.45 20.49
C MET A 340 17.62 -2.93 21.64
N ALA A 341 17.91 -4.10 22.23
CA ALA A 341 17.15 -4.62 23.37
C ALA A 341 17.27 -3.71 24.60
N SER A 342 18.43 -3.08 24.80
CA SER A 342 18.64 -2.11 25.87
C SER A 342 17.74 -0.88 25.73
N CYS A 343 17.54 -0.36 24.50
CA CYS A 343 16.59 0.74 24.25
C CYS A 343 15.14 0.34 24.56
N LEU A 344 14.79 -0.94 24.44
CA LEU A 344 13.43 -1.47 24.65
C LEU A 344 13.24 -2.07 26.06
N SER A 345 14.16 -1.82 26.99
CA SER A 345 14.10 -2.42 28.33
C SER A 345 12.93 -1.92 29.20
N GLY A 346 12.21 -0.90 28.74
CA GLY A 346 11.02 -0.33 29.40
C GLY A 346 9.71 -1.04 29.05
N ALA A 347 9.71 -2.04 28.16
CA ALA A 347 8.50 -2.77 27.81
C ALA A 347 8.01 -3.67 28.95
N ASP A 348 6.69 -3.80 29.10
CA ASP A 348 6.05 -4.67 30.09
C ASP A 348 6.10 -6.13 29.66
N ARG A 349 6.02 -6.40 28.35
CA ARG A 349 6.05 -7.74 27.76
C ARG A 349 6.85 -7.73 26.47
N VAL A 350 7.65 -8.78 26.24
CA VAL A 350 8.39 -8.97 24.99
C VAL A 350 8.06 -10.33 24.38
N TYR A 351 7.80 -10.33 23.07
CA TYR A 351 7.62 -11.52 22.25
C TYR A 351 8.72 -11.54 21.19
N THR A 352 9.63 -12.52 21.25
CA THR A 352 10.72 -12.62 20.27
C THR A 352 10.32 -13.53 19.12
N VAL A 353 10.65 -13.10 17.90
CA VAL A 353 10.23 -13.76 16.67
C VAL A 353 11.38 -13.88 15.68
N GLU A 354 11.38 -14.97 14.91
CA GLU A 354 12.32 -15.19 13.81
C GLU A 354 11.62 -14.90 12.47
N PRO A 355 11.93 -13.77 11.78
CA PRO A 355 11.44 -13.55 10.42
C PRO A 355 12.06 -14.56 9.46
N SER A 356 11.37 -14.88 8.36
CA SER A 356 11.72 -15.94 7.41
C SER A 356 12.89 -15.59 6.48
N ARG A 357 14.05 -15.27 7.05
CA ARG A 357 15.30 -14.94 6.34
C ARG A 357 16.44 -15.81 6.83
N ALA A 358 17.32 -16.22 5.92
CA ALA A 358 18.44 -17.09 6.26
C ALA A 358 19.45 -16.50 7.26
N ARG A 359 19.42 -15.18 7.47
CA ARG A 359 20.31 -14.44 8.38
C ARG A 359 19.62 -13.94 9.66
N SER A 360 18.35 -14.30 9.87
CA SER A 360 17.62 -13.94 11.07
C SER A 360 18.29 -14.51 12.32
N GLU A 361 18.21 -13.76 13.42
CA GLU A 361 18.56 -14.31 14.73
C GLU A 361 17.41 -15.18 15.25
N ASP A 362 17.77 -16.24 15.97
CA ASP A 362 16.82 -17.20 16.54
C ASP A 362 15.99 -16.57 17.69
N ALA A 363 14.71 -16.94 17.78
CA ALA A 363 13.80 -16.34 18.76
C ALA A 363 14.20 -16.63 20.23
N ASP A 364 14.70 -17.83 20.54
CA ASP A 364 15.18 -18.17 21.88
C ASP A 364 16.47 -17.41 22.22
N SER A 365 17.37 -17.27 21.24
CA SER A 365 18.58 -16.43 21.35
C SER A 365 18.23 -14.99 21.70
N LEU A 366 17.27 -14.39 20.98
CA LEU A 366 16.78 -13.04 21.26
C LEU A 366 16.11 -12.93 22.64
N ALA A 367 15.35 -13.93 23.06
CA ALA A 367 14.73 -13.94 24.39
C ALA A 367 15.82 -13.84 25.48
N GLY A 368 16.90 -14.62 25.35
CA GLY A 368 18.05 -14.54 26.25
C GLY A 368 18.75 -13.17 26.26
N VAL A 369 18.73 -12.42 25.15
CA VAL A 369 19.26 -11.04 25.10
C VAL A 369 18.40 -10.10 25.95
N PHE A 370 17.07 -10.17 25.85
CA PHE A 370 16.14 -9.37 26.65
C PHE A 370 16.15 -9.75 28.13
N GLU A 371 16.25 -11.03 28.45
CA GLU A 371 16.44 -11.50 29.84
C GLU A 371 17.72 -10.92 30.44
N GLY A 372 18.79 -10.81 29.64
CA GLY A 372 20.03 -10.13 30.02
C GLY A 372 19.88 -8.63 30.29
N GLN A 373 18.86 -7.98 29.72
CA GLN A 373 18.46 -6.60 30.02
C GLN A 373 17.47 -6.49 31.19
N GLY A 374 17.03 -7.62 31.74
CA GLY A 374 16.09 -7.67 32.86
C GLY A 374 14.60 -7.63 32.47
N VAL A 375 14.28 -7.91 31.20
CA VAL A 375 12.90 -7.97 30.69
C VAL A 375 12.53 -9.41 30.37
N GLU A 376 11.35 -9.85 30.80
CA GLU A 376 10.83 -11.18 30.45
C GLU A 376 10.44 -11.22 28.97
N ALA A 377 10.93 -12.23 28.26
CA ALA A 377 10.68 -12.41 26.83
C ALA A 377 10.15 -13.81 26.54
N THR A 378 9.09 -13.88 25.74
CA THR A 378 8.47 -15.13 25.28
C THR A 378 8.86 -15.39 23.82
N PRO A 379 9.62 -16.46 23.52
CA PRO A 379 9.91 -16.82 22.14
C PRO A 379 8.66 -17.42 21.47
N CYS A 380 8.39 -16.97 20.24
CA CYS A 380 7.29 -17.44 19.40
C CYS A 380 7.82 -18.17 18.15
N CYS A 381 7.01 -19.04 17.56
CA CYS A 381 7.38 -19.84 16.39
C CYS A 381 7.47 -19.05 15.08
N GLY A 382 7.02 -17.79 15.08
CA GLY A 382 7.11 -16.88 13.95
C GLY A 382 6.45 -15.54 14.21
N VAL A 383 6.61 -14.61 13.27
CA VAL A 383 6.11 -13.23 13.39
C VAL A 383 4.59 -13.19 13.59
N ALA A 384 3.83 -13.93 12.77
CA ALA A 384 2.37 -13.93 12.84
C ALA A 384 1.82 -14.37 14.21
N GLU A 385 2.40 -15.42 14.80
CA GLU A 385 2.02 -15.88 16.15
C GLU A 385 2.37 -14.83 17.20
N GLY A 386 3.59 -14.28 17.17
CA GLY A 386 4.04 -13.28 18.13
C GLY A 386 3.16 -12.03 18.13
N VAL A 387 2.78 -11.54 16.94
CA VAL A 387 1.90 -10.37 16.81
C VAL A 387 0.49 -10.67 17.33
N ARG A 388 -0.13 -11.79 16.95
CA ARG A 388 -1.47 -12.13 17.45
C ARG A 388 -1.49 -12.33 18.96
N THR A 389 -0.49 -13.04 19.49
CA THR A 389 -0.37 -13.25 20.94
C THR A 389 -0.24 -11.93 21.69
N ALA A 390 0.54 -10.98 21.16
CA ALA A 390 0.69 -9.66 21.75
C ALA A 390 -0.61 -8.84 21.70
N VAL A 391 -1.29 -8.84 20.54
CA VAL A 391 -2.56 -8.11 20.34
C VAL A 391 -3.69 -8.69 21.18
N ASP A 392 -3.84 -10.01 21.23
CA ASP A 392 -4.89 -10.70 22.01
C ASP A 392 -4.70 -10.51 23.52
N ALA A 393 -3.46 -10.28 23.97
CA ALA A 393 -3.12 -10.03 25.36
C ALA A 393 -3.22 -8.55 25.76
N ALA A 394 -3.41 -7.64 24.80
CA ALA A 394 -3.50 -6.20 24.99
C ALA A 394 -4.95 -5.74 25.20
N GLY A 395 -5.18 -4.91 26.22
CA GLY A 395 -6.43 -4.19 26.39
C GLY A 395 -6.55 -3.00 25.45
N ALA A 396 -7.74 -2.41 25.32
CA ALA A 396 -7.99 -1.29 24.40
C ALA A 396 -7.09 -0.06 24.64
N GLY A 397 -6.60 0.14 25.87
CA GLY A 397 -5.67 1.23 26.25
C GLY A 397 -4.18 0.89 26.16
N ASP A 398 -3.83 -0.34 25.77
CA ASP A 398 -2.43 -0.79 25.69
C ASP A 398 -1.82 -0.50 24.31
N ALA A 399 -0.49 -0.60 24.24
CA ALA A 399 0.28 -0.48 23.01
C ALA A 399 1.03 -1.77 22.66
N VAL A 400 1.06 -2.12 21.37
CA VAL A 400 1.84 -3.20 20.78
C VAL A 400 2.76 -2.65 19.70
N VAL A 401 4.06 -2.90 19.80
CA VAL A 401 5.06 -2.40 18.85
C VAL A 401 5.78 -3.56 18.20
N VAL A 402 5.77 -3.62 16.87
CA VAL A 402 6.53 -4.60 16.10
C VAL A 402 7.79 -3.94 15.53
N ALA A 403 8.97 -4.43 15.91
CA ALA A 403 10.24 -3.81 15.55
C ALA A 403 11.42 -4.79 15.39
N GLY A 404 12.59 -4.24 15.07
CA GLY A 404 13.87 -4.95 15.01
C GLY A 404 14.38 -5.22 13.60
N SER A 405 13.49 -5.33 12.61
CA SER A 405 13.88 -5.37 11.20
C SER A 405 12.74 -5.05 10.25
N LEU A 406 13.09 -4.62 9.04
CA LEU A 406 12.14 -4.48 7.93
C LEU A 406 11.41 -5.79 7.60
N TRP A 407 12.05 -6.95 7.79
CA TRP A 407 11.46 -8.24 7.46
C TRP A 407 10.40 -8.66 8.48
N THR A 408 10.67 -8.43 9.76
CA THR A 408 9.70 -8.60 10.85
C THR A 408 8.47 -7.74 10.59
N VAL A 409 8.68 -6.46 10.25
CA VAL A 409 7.58 -5.55 9.93
C VAL A 409 6.82 -5.97 8.67
N ALA A 410 7.53 -6.39 7.62
CA ALA A 410 6.88 -6.84 6.39
C ALA A 410 5.98 -8.06 6.64
N GLU A 411 6.46 -9.04 7.41
CA GLU A 411 5.68 -10.23 7.80
C GLU A 411 4.50 -9.85 8.72
N ALA A 412 4.70 -8.99 9.71
CA ALA A 412 3.63 -8.55 10.60
C ALA A 412 2.52 -7.78 9.87
N ARG A 413 2.90 -6.84 8.99
CA ARG A 413 1.95 -5.97 8.25
C ARG A 413 0.93 -6.76 7.43
N ARG A 414 1.26 -8.00 7.03
CA ARG A 414 0.36 -8.90 6.31
C ARG A 414 -0.86 -9.32 7.10
N LEU A 415 -0.76 -9.34 8.43
CA LEU A 415 -1.92 -9.58 9.27
C LEU A 415 -3.03 -8.53 9.09
N TRP A 416 -2.71 -7.40 8.45
CA TRP A 416 -3.65 -6.35 8.04
C TRP A 416 -3.94 -6.34 6.53
N THR A 417 -2.96 -6.68 5.69
CA THR A 417 -3.06 -6.50 4.23
C THR A 417 -3.09 -7.78 3.40
N GLU A 418 -3.02 -8.96 4.01
CA GLU A 418 -2.93 -10.23 3.28
C GLU A 418 -4.29 -10.73 2.80
N ASP A 419 -4.28 -11.19 1.55
CA ASP A 419 -5.46 -11.67 0.83
C ASP A 419 -5.51 -13.20 0.93
N THR A 420 -6.41 -13.72 1.76
CA THR A 420 -6.84 -15.12 1.64
C THR A 420 -7.97 -15.15 0.64
N THR A 421 -7.84 -15.94 -0.42
CA THR A 421 -8.65 -15.80 -1.63
C THR A 421 -9.42 -17.07 -1.96
N ALA A 422 -10.75 -17.06 -2.06
CA ALA A 422 -11.48 -18.27 -2.46
C ALA A 422 -11.16 -18.68 -3.92
N ALA A 423 -10.64 -19.88 -4.15
CA ALA A 423 -10.42 -20.41 -5.50
C ALA A 423 -11.63 -21.24 -5.93
N ARG A 424 -12.39 -20.77 -6.93
CA ARG A 424 -13.39 -21.59 -7.62
C ARG A 424 -12.87 -22.06 -8.98
N PHE A 425 -13.14 -23.32 -9.30
CA PHE A 425 -12.86 -23.90 -10.61
C PHE A 425 -14.19 -24.26 -11.27
N ASP A 426 -14.37 -23.90 -12.54
CA ASP A 426 -15.60 -24.17 -13.31
C ASP A 426 -15.84 -25.67 -13.58
N GLY A 427 -14.85 -26.51 -13.28
CA GLY A 427 -14.97 -27.96 -13.40
C GLY A 427 -13.69 -28.69 -13.05
N MET A 428 -13.79 -30.02 -12.95
CA MET A 428 -12.67 -30.90 -12.60
C MET A 428 -11.49 -30.82 -13.59
N GLN A 429 -11.73 -30.46 -14.85
CA GLN A 429 -10.66 -30.27 -15.83
C GLN A 429 -9.84 -29.01 -15.57
N ASP A 430 -10.49 -27.89 -15.23
CA ASP A 430 -9.79 -26.63 -14.93
C ASP A 430 -9.03 -26.72 -13.62
N ALA A 431 -9.66 -27.32 -12.61
CA ALA A 431 -9.00 -27.70 -11.36
C ALA A 431 -7.78 -28.60 -11.63
N GLY A 432 -7.96 -29.68 -12.41
CA GLY A 432 -6.88 -30.62 -12.74
C GLY A 432 -5.76 -30.02 -13.60
N ASN A 433 -6.05 -29.05 -14.47
CA ASN A 433 -5.03 -28.32 -15.22
C ASN A 433 -4.23 -27.41 -14.30
N TYR A 434 -4.90 -26.66 -13.43
CA TYR A 434 -4.27 -25.77 -12.47
C TYR A 434 -3.39 -26.54 -11.47
N PHE A 435 -3.92 -27.61 -10.87
CA PHE A 435 -3.17 -28.48 -9.96
C PHE A 435 -1.93 -29.08 -10.62
N ARG A 436 -2.01 -29.50 -11.88
CA ARG A 436 -0.83 -29.99 -12.62
C ARG A 436 0.22 -28.90 -12.85
N THR A 437 -0.19 -27.68 -13.17
CA THR A 437 0.72 -26.54 -13.29
C THR A 437 1.39 -26.18 -11.95
N ALA A 438 0.67 -26.36 -10.84
CA ALA A 438 1.18 -26.20 -9.48
C ALA A 438 2.00 -27.41 -8.97
N GLY A 439 2.12 -28.49 -9.75
CA GLY A 439 2.92 -29.67 -9.40
C GLY A 439 2.18 -30.78 -8.63
N PHE A 440 0.87 -30.88 -8.76
CA PHE A 440 0.01 -31.76 -7.95
C PHE A 440 -0.94 -32.65 -8.78
N GLU A 441 -1.29 -33.83 -8.23
CA GLU A 441 -2.41 -34.69 -8.65
C GLU A 441 -3.42 -34.82 -7.50
N PRO A 442 -4.66 -34.31 -7.63
CA PRO A 442 -5.61 -34.29 -6.53
C PRO A 442 -6.14 -35.67 -6.12
N HIS A 443 -6.24 -35.88 -4.80
CA HIS A 443 -6.85 -37.06 -4.18
C HIS A 443 -8.20 -36.69 -3.54
N GLY A 444 -9.27 -36.58 -4.33
CA GLY A 444 -10.62 -36.33 -3.83
C GLY A 444 -11.43 -35.35 -4.66
N THR A 445 -12.70 -35.16 -4.30
CA THR A 445 -13.55 -34.12 -4.90
C THR A 445 -13.43 -32.88 -4.01
N PRO A 446 -12.83 -31.78 -4.48
CA PRO A 446 -12.73 -30.56 -3.67
C PRO A 446 -14.14 -30.00 -3.42
N GLU A 447 -14.52 -29.75 -2.17
CA GLU A 447 -15.73 -28.98 -1.86
C GLU A 447 -15.44 -27.48 -1.90
N ARG A 448 -14.33 -27.04 -1.28
CA ARG A 448 -13.92 -25.64 -1.22
C ARG A 448 -12.39 -25.53 -1.39
N THR A 449 -11.93 -24.62 -2.23
CA THR A 449 -10.50 -24.33 -2.46
C THR A 449 -10.22 -22.87 -2.16
N VAL A 450 -9.07 -22.58 -1.56
CA VAL A 450 -8.59 -21.24 -1.21
C VAL A 450 -7.16 -21.09 -1.68
N ARG A 451 -6.85 -19.96 -2.31
CA ARG A 451 -5.50 -19.49 -2.63
C ARG A 451 -5.04 -18.57 -1.52
N ILE A 452 -3.81 -18.77 -1.09
CA ILE A 452 -3.13 -17.88 -0.17
C ILE A 452 -1.91 -17.39 -0.89
N HIS A 453 -1.82 -16.07 -1.04
CA HIS A 453 -0.79 -15.43 -1.84
C HIS A 453 0.38 -15.00 -0.99
N ASP A 454 1.56 -15.00 -1.62
CA ASP A 454 2.76 -14.39 -1.05
C ASP A 454 3.18 -14.95 0.34
N LEU A 455 2.91 -16.20 0.70
CA LEU A 455 3.35 -16.82 1.97
C LEU A 455 4.87 -16.90 2.10
N THR A 456 5.39 -16.72 3.32
CA THR A 456 6.77 -17.09 3.65
C THR A 456 6.93 -18.61 3.65
N ARG A 457 8.18 -19.08 3.61
CA ARG A 457 8.48 -20.50 3.77
C ARG A 457 7.98 -21.05 5.10
N ASN A 458 8.11 -20.30 6.19
CA ASN A 458 7.71 -20.75 7.52
C ASN A 458 6.18 -20.84 7.64
N GLU A 459 5.46 -19.84 7.11
CA GLU A 459 3.99 -19.87 7.04
C GLU A 459 3.50 -21.03 6.17
N ALA A 460 4.10 -21.25 5.01
CA ALA A 460 3.74 -22.38 4.14
C ALA A 460 3.98 -23.73 4.82
N LEU A 461 5.10 -23.91 5.53
CA LEU A 461 5.37 -25.12 6.30
C LEU A 461 4.41 -25.28 7.49
N ALA A 462 4.06 -24.19 8.17
CA ALA A 462 3.06 -24.20 9.24
C ALA A 462 1.69 -24.63 8.70
N LEU A 463 1.27 -24.04 7.59
CA LEU A 463 0.04 -24.39 6.88
C LEU A 463 0.02 -25.86 6.45
N GLU A 464 1.09 -26.38 5.83
CA GLU A 464 1.20 -27.80 5.46
C GLU A 464 1.08 -28.74 6.68
N ARG A 465 1.72 -28.37 7.80
CA ARG A 465 1.65 -29.14 9.05
C ARG A 465 0.25 -29.13 9.66
N THR A 466 -0.38 -27.96 9.76
CA THR A 466 -1.71 -27.83 10.34
C THR A 466 -2.76 -28.47 9.44
N ALA A 467 -2.64 -28.35 8.11
CA ALA A 467 -3.50 -29.04 7.16
C ALA A 467 -3.43 -30.56 7.30
N SER A 468 -2.22 -31.10 7.44
CA SER A 468 -2.03 -32.54 7.69
C SER A 468 -2.68 -33.02 9.00
N ARG A 469 -2.80 -32.14 10.00
CA ARG A 469 -3.48 -32.44 11.28
C ARG A 469 -5.00 -32.33 11.19
N THR A 470 -5.50 -31.32 10.49
CA THR A 470 -6.95 -31.01 10.40
C THR A 470 -7.66 -31.89 9.38
N GLY A 471 -6.96 -32.41 8.38
CA GLY A 471 -7.53 -33.20 7.27
C GLY A 471 -7.53 -32.44 5.94
N ALA A 472 -7.23 -31.15 5.96
CA ALA A 472 -7.13 -30.32 4.76
C ALA A 472 -5.95 -30.74 3.86
N SER A 473 -6.12 -30.54 2.56
CA SER A 473 -5.07 -30.74 1.55
C SER A 473 -4.44 -29.39 1.19
N VAL A 474 -3.12 -29.30 1.21
CA VAL A 474 -2.38 -28.08 0.85
C VAL A 474 -1.35 -28.39 -0.24
N SER A 475 -1.23 -27.49 -1.21
CA SER A 475 -0.16 -27.49 -2.20
C SER A 475 0.52 -26.12 -2.19
N VAL A 476 1.84 -26.11 -2.05
CA VAL A 476 2.64 -24.89 -2.04
C VAL A 476 3.43 -24.81 -3.34
N SER A 477 3.46 -23.63 -3.96
CA SER A 477 4.33 -23.37 -5.11
C SER A 477 5.80 -23.57 -4.74
N ARG A 478 6.66 -23.76 -5.76
CA ARG A 478 8.05 -24.17 -5.54
C ARG A 478 8.78 -23.24 -4.57
N TYR A 479 9.32 -23.83 -3.50
CA TYR A 479 10.21 -23.13 -2.58
C TYR A 479 11.47 -22.62 -3.31
N ALA A 480 11.67 -21.31 -3.29
CA ALA A 480 12.97 -20.69 -3.51
C ALA A 480 13.41 -19.92 -2.24
N PRO A 481 14.71 -19.82 -1.95
CA PRO A 481 15.19 -19.04 -0.82
C PRO A 481 14.78 -17.58 -0.96
N ASP A 482 14.42 -16.94 0.15
CA ASP A 482 14.18 -15.49 0.21
C ASP A 482 13.01 -14.96 -0.66
N THR A 483 12.18 -15.86 -1.20
CA THR A 483 10.99 -15.55 -2.00
C THR A 483 9.71 -16.02 -1.31
N TYR A 484 8.63 -15.30 -1.57
CA TYR A 484 7.29 -15.71 -1.19
C TYR A 484 6.72 -16.78 -2.12
N VAL A 485 5.87 -17.65 -1.57
CA VAL A 485 5.24 -18.77 -2.26
C VAL A 485 3.72 -18.63 -2.17
N ASP A 486 3.02 -18.96 -3.25
CA ASP A 486 1.57 -19.12 -3.18
C ASP A 486 1.24 -20.54 -2.66
N ALA A 487 0.16 -20.68 -1.90
CA ALA A 487 -0.40 -21.96 -1.50
C ALA A 487 -1.86 -22.10 -1.92
N VAL A 488 -2.29 -23.34 -2.10
CA VAL A 488 -3.65 -23.72 -2.46
C VAL A 488 -4.13 -24.72 -1.42
N VAL A 489 -5.13 -24.33 -0.64
CA VAL A 489 -5.76 -25.13 0.40
C VAL A 489 -7.07 -25.69 -0.15
N THR A 490 -7.31 -26.98 -0.01
CA THR A 490 -8.59 -27.63 -0.28
C THR A 490 -9.08 -28.30 1.00
N ALA A 491 -10.26 -27.93 1.46
CA ALA A 491 -10.79 -28.34 2.75
C ALA A 491 -12.33 -28.34 2.75
N THR A 492 -12.94 -29.13 3.64
CA THR A 492 -14.33 -28.97 4.05
C THR A 492 -14.48 -27.71 4.93
N PRO A 493 -15.71 -27.19 5.15
CA PRO A 493 -15.92 -26.05 6.06
C PRO A 493 -15.33 -26.28 7.46
N ASP A 494 -15.54 -27.45 8.06
CA ASP A 494 -15.01 -27.78 9.41
C ASP A 494 -13.48 -27.85 9.45
N GLU A 495 -12.85 -28.44 8.42
CA GLU A 495 -11.39 -28.46 8.31
C GLU A 495 -10.83 -27.05 8.13
N TYR A 496 -11.52 -26.20 7.38
CA TYR A 496 -11.13 -24.81 7.19
C TYR A 496 -11.29 -23.98 8.46
N ARG A 497 -12.39 -24.16 9.22
CA ARG A 497 -12.56 -23.59 10.58
C ARG A 497 -11.36 -23.94 11.45
N ALA A 498 -10.95 -25.20 11.44
CA ALA A 498 -9.80 -25.65 12.24
C ALA A 498 -8.48 -25.01 11.78
N LEU A 499 -8.27 -24.77 10.48
CA LEU A 499 -7.09 -24.02 10.00
C LEU A 499 -7.10 -22.55 10.46
N VAL A 500 -8.28 -21.94 10.52
CA VAL A 500 -8.49 -20.58 11.01
C VAL A 500 -8.26 -20.48 12.51
N ASP A 501 -8.81 -21.41 13.29
CA ASP A 501 -8.64 -21.48 14.75
C ASP A 501 -7.17 -21.67 15.15
N GLU A 502 -6.39 -22.35 14.30
CA GLU A 502 -4.94 -22.54 14.47
C GLU A 502 -4.12 -21.37 13.88
N GLY A 503 -4.78 -20.34 13.36
CA GLY A 503 -4.16 -19.09 12.90
C GLY A 503 -3.29 -19.22 11.63
N VAL A 504 -3.36 -20.34 10.90
CA VAL A 504 -2.56 -20.50 9.66
C VAL A 504 -3.25 -19.94 8.42
N VAL A 505 -4.54 -19.60 8.52
CA VAL A 505 -5.34 -18.97 7.47
C VAL A 505 -6.17 -17.84 8.09
N ARG A 506 -6.38 -16.73 7.37
CA ARG A 506 -7.22 -15.62 7.85
C ARG A 506 -8.70 -16.04 7.92
N LYS A 507 -9.46 -15.46 8.85
CA LYS A 507 -10.94 -15.49 8.85
C LYS A 507 -11.42 -14.72 7.64
N PRO A 508 -12.12 -15.39 6.71
CA PRO A 508 -13.45 -14.85 6.39
C PRO A 508 -14.46 -15.88 5.89
N PHE A 509 -14.12 -17.17 5.84
CA PHE A 509 -14.84 -18.09 4.95
C PHE A 509 -16.26 -18.48 5.39
N GLU A 510 -16.62 -18.21 6.65
CA GLU A 510 -17.97 -18.48 7.19
C GLU A 510 -18.78 -17.22 7.44
N GLU A 511 -18.12 -16.08 7.60
CA GLU A 511 -18.75 -14.76 7.65
C GLU A 511 -18.99 -14.19 6.23
N VAL A 512 -18.20 -14.61 5.22
CA VAL A 512 -18.40 -14.25 3.78
C VAL A 512 -19.62 -14.90 3.16
N PHE A 513 -20.10 -16.00 3.74
CA PHE A 513 -21.38 -16.62 3.40
C PHE A 513 -22.30 -16.60 4.62
N GLY A 514 -22.25 -15.53 5.41
CA GLY A 514 -22.92 -15.43 6.71
C GLY A 514 -24.33 -16.02 6.69
N GLU A 515 -24.72 -16.63 7.81
CA GLU A 515 -26.10 -17.04 8.08
C GLU A 515 -27.04 -15.82 8.29
N GLY A 516 -26.85 -14.71 7.56
CA GLY A 516 -27.56 -13.44 7.74
C GLY A 516 -28.02 -12.77 6.44
N ASP A 517 -29.34 -12.56 6.36
CA ASP A 517 -30.15 -11.61 5.58
C ASP A 517 -29.55 -10.99 4.28
N GLY A 518 -29.96 -11.52 3.12
CA GLY A 518 -30.12 -10.78 1.84
C GLY A 518 -28.90 -10.09 1.20
N THR A 519 -29.10 -9.53 -0.01
CA THR A 519 -28.16 -8.58 -0.64
C THR A 519 -28.85 -7.24 -0.75
N ASP A 520 -28.30 -6.21 -0.11
CA ASP A 520 -28.89 -4.88 -0.07
C ASP A 520 -28.76 -4.16 -1.43
N VAL A 521 -29.81 -3.42 -1.78
CA VAL A 521 -29.90 -2.68 -3.04
C VAL A 521 -29.65 -1.19 -2.78
N MET A 522 -28.50 -0.71 -3.26
CA MET A 522 -28.15 0.70 -3.28
C MET A 522 -28.59 1.36 -4.59
N GLY A 523 -29.60 2.23 -4.53
CA GLY A 523 -30.15 2.92 -5.69
C GLY A 523 -29.44 4.26 -5.98
N ILE A 524 -29.02 4.46 -7.22
CA ILE A 524 -28.30 5.68 -7.66
C ILE A 524 -29.28 6.82 -7.95
N LEU A 525 -29.13 7.95 -7.25
CA LEU A 525 -29.86 9.20 -7.46
C LEU A 525 -28.88 10.33 -7.83
N ASN A 526 -28.74 10.60 -9.13
CA ASN A 526 -27.91 11.70 -9.62
C ASN A 526 -28.67 13.02 -9.56
N VAL A 527 -28.19 13.98 -8.77
CA VAL A 527 -28.77 15.33 -8.64
C VAL A 527 -27.96 16.30 -9.51
N THR A 528 -28.04 16.10 -10.82
CA THR A 528 -27.39 16.97 -11.81
C THR A 528 -28.42 17.68 -12.68
N PRO A 529 -28.12 18.85 -13.27
CA PRO A 529 -29.07 19.61 -14.08
C PRO A 529 -29.71 18.78 -15.21
N ASP A 530 -28.97 17.86 -15.83
CA ASP A 530 -29.44 17.03 -16.93
C ASP A 530 -30.38 15.89 -16.49
N SER A 531 -30.47 15.59 -15.18
CA SER A 531 -31.20 14.42 -14.66
C SER A 531 -32.69 14.67 -14.44
N PHE A 532 -33.13 15.94 -14.37
CA PHE A 532 -34.53 16.31 -14.09
C PHE A 532 -35.09 17.38 -15.05
N TYR A 533 -34.37 17.73 -16.12
CA TYR A 533 -34.75 18.81 -17.05
C TYR A 533 -35.71 18.34 -18.17
N ASP A 534 -36.96 18.02 -17.83
CA ASP A 534 -38.05 17.84 -18.79
C ASP A 534 -38.79 19.17 -19.07
N GLY A 535 -38.06 20.16 -19.61
CA GLY A 535 -38.67 21.30 -20.35
C GLY A 535 -39.67 22.22 -19.63
N GLY A 536 -39.70 22.26 -18.30
CA GLY A 536 -40.54 23.18 -17.49
C GLY A 536 -39.82 23.70 -16.24
N GLU A 537 -40.35 24.77 -15.63
CA GLU A 537 -39.92 25.30 -14.31
C GLU A 537 -40.28 24.28 -13.20
N HIS A 538 -39.53 23.18 -13.11
CA HIS A 538 -39.68 22.15 -12.08
C HIS A 538 -38.78 22.43 -10.87
N ASP A 539 -39.27 22.10 -9.66
CA ASP A 539 -38.50 22.11 -8.41
C ASP A 539 -37.61 20.86 -8.38
N ALA A 540 -36.40 20.97 -8.96
CA ALA A 540 -35.47 19.84 -9.11
C ALA A 540 -35.15 19.12 -7.78
N VAL A 541 -35.22 19.81 -6.65
CA VAL A 541 -35.04 19.19 -5.32
C VAL A 541 -36.28 18.37 -4.94
N GLY A 542 -37.47 18.90 -5.20
CA GLY A 542 -38.73 18.18 -4.98
C GLY A 542 -38.81 16.88 -5.79
N ASP A 543 -38.44 16.93 -7.07
CA ASP A 543 -38.43 15.77 -7.96
C ASP A 543 -37.42 14.71 -7.51
N ALA A 544 -36.23 15.12 -7.06
CA ALA A 544 -35.22 14.20 -6.51
C ALA A 544 -35.70 13.51 -5.22
N VAL A 545 -36.37 14.25 -4.31
CA VAL A 545 -36.96 13.70 -3.08
C VAL A 545 -38.07 12.70 -3.41
N GLU A 546 -38.99 13.04 -4.32
CA GLU A 546 -40.05 12.12 -4.74
C GLU A 546 -39.45 10.83 -5.32
N ARG A 547 -38.44 10.95 -6.19
CA ARG A 547 -37.76 9.80 -6.77
C ARG A 547 -37.07 8.93 -5.72
N ALA A 548 -36.48 9.51 -4.67
CA ALA A 548 -35.86 8.75 -3.59
C ALA A 548 -36.88 7.84 -2.87
N TYR A 549 -38.06 8.36 -2.52
CA TYR A 549 -39.12 7.56 -1.90
C TYR A 549 -39.70 6.50 -2.86
N GLU A 550 -39.77 6.81 -4.17
CA GLU A 550 -40.14 5.81 -5.17
C GLU A 550 -39.14 4.66 -5.24
N MET A 551 -37.83 4.96 -5.25
CA MET A 551 -36.76 3.94 -5.24
C MET A 551 -36.83 3.06 -4.00
N ASN A 552 -37.06 3.64 -2.83
CA ASN A 552 -37.30 2.88 -1.60
C ASN A 552 -38.52 1.95 -1.73
N ALA A 553 -39.64 2.43 -2.30
CA ALA A 553 -40.82 1.61 -2.56
C ALA A 553 -40.60 0.51 -3.61
N GLU A 554 -39.69 0.72 -4.57
CA GLU A 554 -39.25 -0.28 -5.55
C GLU A 554 -38.40 -1.40 -4.91
N GLY A 555 -37.80 -1.12 -3.75
CA GLY A 555 -36.98 -2.03 -2.96
C GLY A 555 -35.50 -1.67 -2.91
N ALA A 556 -35.16 -0.38 -2.98
CA ALA A 556 -33.83 0.10 -2.59
C ALA A 556 -33.76 0.20 -1.06
N ASP A 557 -32.71 -0.35 -0.48
CA ASP A 557 -32.43 -0.27 0.97
C ASP A 557 -31.62 1.00 1.29
N ILE A 558 -30.85 1.49 0.32
CA ILE A 558 -29.99 2.68 0.44
C ILE A 558 -30.21 3.59 -0.77
N ILE A 559 -30.30 4.90 -0.54
CA ILE A 559 -30.32 5.91 -1.61
C ILE A 559 -28.95 6.60 -1.69
N ASP A 560 -28.26 6.46 -2.82
CA ASP A 560 -26.92 7.01 -3.07
C ASP A 560 -27.01 8.29 -3.92
N ILE A 561 -26.72 9.42 -3.28
CA ILE A 561 -26.92 10.76 -3.83
C ILE A 561 -25.60 11.32 -4.36
N GLY A 562 -25.54 11.59 -5.66
CA GLY A 562 -24.37 12.18 -6.32
C GLY A 562 -24.66 13.55 -6.94
N GLY A 563 -23.87 14.57 -6.58
CA GLY A 563 -23.97 15.92 -7.15
C GLY A 563 -23.04 16.18 -8.34
N GLU A 564 -22.05 15.29 -8.56
CA GLU A 564 -21.03 15.40 -9.60
C GLU A 564 -21.05 14.18 -10.53
N SER A 565 -20.93 14.41 -11.84
CA SER A 565 -20.85 13.32 -12.82
C SER A 565 -19.44 12.72 -12.85
N THR A 566 -19.35 11.40 -12.66
CA THR A 566 -18.09 10.63 -12.77
C THR A 566 -17.90 10.01 -14.16
N ARG A 567 -18.76 10.38 -15.13
CA ARG A 567 -18.71 9.87 -16.50
C ARG A 567 -17.43 10.34 -17.22
N PRO A 568 -16.92 9.57 -18.21
CA PRO A 568 -15.77 9.98 -19.00
C PRO A 568 -15.95 11.36 -19.60
N GLY A 569 -14.98 12.26 -19.37
CA GLY A 569 -14.96 13.62 -19.91
C GLY A 569 -15.78 14.67 -19.13
N ALA A 570 -16.36 14.32 -17.97
CA ALA A 570 -17.02 15.30 -17.10
C ALA A 570 -16.01 16.25 -16.44
N GLU A 571 -16.35 17.54 -16.39
CA GLU A 571 -15.56 18.53 -15.65
C GLU A 571 -15.93 18.49 -14.16
N PRO A 572 -14.94 18.53 -13.24
CA PRO A 572 -15.21 18.65 -11.81
C PRO A 572 -16.00 19.91 -11.49
N VAL A 573 -16.99 19.81 -10.59
CA VAL A 573 -17.73 20.98 -10.09
C VAL A 573 -17.07 21.55 -8.83
N PRO A 574 -17.17 22.87 -8.58
CA PRO A 574 -16.77 23.47 -7.31
C PRO A 574 -17.51 22.85 -6.11
N VAL A 575 -16.90 22.94 -4.91
CA VAL A 575 -17.48 22.43 -3.66
C VAL A 575 -18.87 23.02 -3.41
N GLU A 576 -19.01 24.33 -3.56
CA GLU A 576 -20.25 25.05 -3.29
C GLU A 576 -21.39 24.60 -4.22
N GLU A 577 -21.06 24.33 -5.49
CA GLU A 577 -22.05 23.88 -6.47
C GLU A 577 -22.51 22.44 -6.21
N GLU A 578 -21.62 21.57 -5.72
CA GLU A 578 -22.00 20.21 -5.33
C GLU A 578 -22.86 20.21 -4.06
N LEU A 579 -22.52 21.04 -3.07
CA LEU A 579 -23.32 21.22 -1.85
C LEU A 579 -24.75 21.72 -2.16
N ASP A 580 -24.88 22.73 -3.03
CA ASP A 580 -26.18 23.28 -3.44
C ASP A 580 -27.09 22.22 -4.10
N ARG A 581 -26.50 21.17 -4.69
CA ARG A 581 -27.22 20.06 -5.31
C ARG A 581 -27.60 18.98 -4.30
N VAL A 582 -26.64 18.55 -3.48
CA VAL A 582 -26.79 17.36 -2.63
C VAL A 582 -27.51 17.67 -1.32
N LEU A 583 -27.08 18.73 -0.62
CA LEU A 583 -27.48 18.98 0.77
C LEU A 583 -29.01 19.15 0.94
N PRO A 584 -29.73 19.90 0.08
CA PRO A 584 -31.18 20.07 0.23
C PRO A 584 -31.98 18.77 0.06
N VAL A 585 -31.44 17.77 -0.65
CA VAL A 585 -32.07 16.46 -0.81
C VAL A 585 -31.81 15.60 0.43
N VAL A 586 -30.56 15.55 0.88
CA VAL A 586 -30.15 14.78 2.09
C VAL A 586 -30.98 15.21 3.31
N GLU A 587 -31.04 16.52 3.59
CA GLU A 587 -31.77 17.08 4.74
C GLU A 587 -33.27 16.71 4.77
N ARG A 588 -33.86 16.36 3.62
CA ARG A 588 -35.30 16.07 3.50
C ARG A 588 -35.62 14.58 3.63
N ILE A 589 -34.65 13.69 3.42
CA ILE A 589 -34.91 12.24 3.35
C ILE A 589 -34.13 11.43 4.38
N ALA A 590 -33.04 11.96 4.95
CA ALA A 590 -32.17 11.23 5.87
C ALA A 590 -32.86 10.80 7.19
N ASP A 591 -33.93 11.47 7.60
CA ASP A 591 -34.72 11.07 8.77
C ASP A 591 -35.57 9.80 8.51
N ASP A 592 -35.89 9.50 7.24
CA ASP A 592 -36.80 8.41 6.85
C ASP A 592 -36.08 7.26 6.12
N LEU A 593 -34.97 7.53 5.44
CA LEU A 593 -34.26 6.62 4.53
C LEU A 593 -32.77 6.59 4.87
N THR A 594 -32.12 5.43 4.68
CA THR A 594 -30.65 5.35 4.75
C THR A 594 -30.03 6.00 3.51
N VAL A 595 -29.22 7.03 3.74
CA VAL A 595 -28.62 7.84 2.68
C VAL A 595 -27.12 7.62 2.59
N SER A 596 -26.65 7.41 1.36
CA SER A 596 -25.25 7.53 1.00
C SER A 596 -24.99 8.79 0.18
N VAL A 597 -23.83 9.41 0.38
CA VAL A 597 -23.34 10.53 -0.43
C VAL A 597 -22.19 10.05 -1.33
N ASP A 598 -22.35 10.17 -2.66
CA ASP A 598 -21.30 9.91 -3.66
C ASP A 598 -20.51 11.19 -3.89
N THR A 599 -19.37 11.31 -3.20
CA THR A 599 -18.46 12.45 -3.34
C THR A 599 -17.02 12.09 -3.05
N ARG A 600 -16.11 12.83 -3.69
CA ARG A 600 -14.65 12.78 -3.48
C ARG A 600 -14.10 13.99 -2.73
N LYS A 601 -14.97 14.92 -2.34
CA LYS A 601 -14.59 16.20 -1.71
C LYS A 601 -14.83 16.10 -0.21
N PRO A 602 -13.78 16.21 0.64
CA PRO A 602 -13.95 16.10 2.08
C PRO A 602 -14.92 17.12 2.67
N GLU A 603 -15.01 18.32 2.09
CA GLU A 603 -15.94 19.36 2.50
C GLU A 603 -17.40 18.95 2.25
N VAL A 604 -17.70 18.39 1.07
CA VAL A 604 -19.05 17.89 0.74
C VAL A 604 -19.43 16.71 1.61
N ALA A 605 -18.49 15.78 1.81
CA ALA A 605 -18.68 14.62 2.68
C ALA A 605 -19.06 15.05 4.11
N ARG A 606 -18.32 16.02 4.68
CA ARG A 606 -18.57 16.51 6.04
C ARG A 606 -19.97 17.08 6.20
N GLU A 607 -20.37 18.01 5.32
CA GLU A 607 -21.68 18.67 5.40
C GLU A 607 -22.83 17.67 5.18
N ALA A 608 -22.68 16.72 4.25
CA ALA A 608 -23.71 15.70 4.01
C ALA A 608 -23.88 14.72 5.18
N LEU A 609 -22.78 14.32 5.84
CA LEU A 609 -22.82 13.48 7.05
C LEU A 609 -23.44 14.25 8.23
N GLU A 610 -23.13 15.53 8.39
CA GLU A 610 -23.77 16.40 9.40
C GLU A 610 -25.27 16.58 9.13
N ALA A 611 -25.71 16.56 7.87
CA ALA A 611 -27.11 16.61 7.47
C ALA A 611 -27.86 15.27 7.59
N GLY A 612 -27.18 14.19 7.99
CA GLY A 612 -27.79 12.89 8.31
C GLY A 612 -27.46 11.76 7.34
N ALA A 613 -26.57 11.93 6.36
CA ALA A 613 -26.07 10.79 5.58
C ALA A 613 -25.32 9.80 6.49
N GLU A 614 -25.50 8.50 6.25
CA GLU A 614 -24.90 7.42 7.06
C GLU A 614 -23.71 6.75 6.36
N ILE A 615 -23.59 6.94 5.05
CA ILE A 615 -22.61 6.25 4.21
C ILE A 615 -21.89 7.24 3.28
N LEU A 616 -20.56 7.24 3.31
CA LEU A 616 -19.73 7.98 2.36
C LEU A 616 -19.24 7.06 1.24
N ASN A 617 -19.65 7.35 0.00
CA ASN A 617 -19.22 6.63 -1.19
C ASN A 617 -18.15 7.42 -1.96
N ASP A 618 -16.88 7.03 -1.84
CA ASP A 618 -15.77 7.71 -2.51
C ASP A 618 -15.19 6.84 -3.62
N VAL A 619 -15.57 7.18 -4.86
CA VAL A 619 -15.08 6.53 -6.08
C VAL A 619 -13.56 6.65 -6.30
N THR A 620 -12.86 7.54 -5.59
CA THR A 620 -11.39 7.62 -5.65
C THR A 620 -10.71 6.57 -4.76
N GLY A 621 -11.49 5.82 -3.97
CA GLY A 621 -10.95 4.86 -3.01
C GLY A 621 -10.32 5.53 -1.80
N LEU A 622 -10.94 6.61 -1.29
CA LEU A 622 -10.47 7.35 -0.13
C LEU A 622 -9.03 7.89 -0.29
N ALA A 623 -8.69 8.30 -1.52
CA ALA A 623 -7.34 8.72 -1.88
C ALA A 623 -6.88 9.95 -1.09
N ASP A 624 -7.81 10.84 -0.71
CA ASP A 624 -7.51 11.98 0.13
C ASP A 624 -7.47 11.59 1.62
N PRO A 625 -6.34 11.84 2.34
CA PRO A 625 -6.27 11.65 3.78
C PRO A 625 -7.35 12.40 4.58
N GLU A 626 -7.79 13.57 4.10
CA GLU A 626 -8.86 14.34 4.76
C GLU A 626 -10.21 13.62 4.67
N THR A 627 -10.55 13.00 3.55
CA THR A 627 -11.80 12.23 3.39
C THR A 627 -11.84 11.09 4.40
N ARG A 628 -10.72 10.37 4.58
CA ARG A 628 -10.61 9.29 5.57
C ARG A 628 -10.80 9.78 6.99
N ARG A 629 -10.27 10.98 7.31
CA ARG A 629 -10.44 11.60 8.62
C ARG A 629 -11.91 11.99 8.87
N VAL A 630 -12.56 12.62 7.89
CA VAL A 630 -13.99 12.98 7.97
C VAL A 630 -14.84 11.74 8.26
N ALA A 631 -14.61 10.64 7.54
CA ALA A 631 -15.32 9.39 7.78
C ALA A 631 -15.12 8.85 9.20
N ALA A 632 -13.87 8.83 9.68
CA ALA A 632 -13.54 8.37 11.02
C ALA A 632 -14.15 9.25 12.13
N GLU A 633 -14.15 10.58 11.95
CA GLU A 633 -14.76 11.52 12.91
C GLU A 633 -16.29 11.38 12.96
N ALA A 634 -16.92 11.13 11.81
CA ALA A 634 -18.36 10.92 11.72
C ALA A 634 -18.80 9.53 12.23
N GLY A 635 -17.90 8.54 12.23
CA GLY A 635 -18.24 7.14 12.55
C GLY A 635 -19.21 6.55 11.52
N CYS A 636 -19.05 6.91 10.24
CA CYS A 636 -19.92 6.48 9.15
C CYS A 636 -19.35 5.29 8.37
N LYS A 637 -20.22 4.59 7.63
CA LYS A 637 -19.77 3.56 6.67
C LYS A 637 -19.10 4.21 5.47
N VAL A 638 -18.06 3.59 4.94
CA VAL A 638 -17.33 4.07 3.75
C VAL A 638 -17.31 3.02 2.66
N VAL A 639 -17.58 3.44 1.42
CA VAL A 639 -17.33 2.63 0.23
C VAL A 639 -15.99 3.03 -0.35
N ALA A 640 -15.04 2.12 -0.31
CA ALA A 640 -13.70 2.27 -0.86
C ALA A 640 -13.59 1.54 -2.20
N MET A 641 -13.57 2.29 -3.30
CA MET A 641 -13.50 1.72 -4.65
C MET A 641 -12.07 1.61 -5.18
N ASP A 642 -11.76 0.52 -5.88
CA ASP A 642 -10.57 0.43 -6.72
C ASP A 642 -10.79 1.16 -8.04
N SER A 643 -10.21 2.36 -8.19
CA SER A 643 -10.26 3.11 -9.44
C SER A 643 -8.86 3.35 -10.01
N VAL A 644 -8.77 3.29 -11.35
CA VAL A 644 -7.52 3.59 -12.07
C VAL A 644 -7.31 5.10 -12.15
N ASN A 645 -8.37 5.82 -12.52
CA ASN A 645 -8.44 7.28 -12.65
C ASN A 645 -9.90 7.71 -12.43
N VAL A 646 -10.10 8.87 -11.78
CA VAL A 646 -11.41 9.50 -11.60
C VAL A 646 -11.33 10.99 -11.98
N PRO A 647 -12.08 11.46 -13.00
CA PRO A 647 -13.00 10.71 -13.87
C PRO A 647 -12.28 9.68 -14.74
N VAL A 648 -13.02 8.69 -15.25
CA VAL A 648 -12.45 7.60 -16.06
C VAL A 648 -11.83 8.18 -17.34
N ASP A 649 -10.53 7.96 -17.52
CA ASP A 649 -9.82 8.25 -18.76
C ASP A 649 -9.81 7.00 -19.67
N PRO A 650 -10.55 7.00 -20.81
CA PRO A 650 -10.59 5.86 -21.72
C PRO A 650 -9.26 5.57 -22.42
N SER A 651 -8.34 6.54 -22.44
CA SER A 651 -7.00 6.39 -23.04
C SER A 651 -5.99 5.76 -22.08
N ALA A 652 -6.28 5.78 -20.78
CA ALA A 652 -5.47 5.14 -19.76
C ALA A 652 -5.62 3.62 -19.85
N GLN A 653 -4.59 2.94 -20.38
CA GLN A 653 -4.55 1.49 -20.36
C GLN A 653 -4.02 0.97 -19.02
N SER A 654 -4.91 0.39 -18.22
CA SER A 654 -4.49 -0.46 -17.11
C SER A 654 -4.17 -1.85 -17.63
N TYR A 655 -2.94 -2.29 -17.37
CA TYR A 655 -2.51 -3.66 -17.64
C TYR A 655 -2.34 -4.33 -16.30
N TYR A 656 -3.12 -5.38 -16.07
CA TYR A 656 -3.04 -6.21 -14.87
C TYR A 656 -2.23 -7.47 -15.18
N ASP A 657 -1.43 -7.94 -14.22
CA ASP A 657 -0.82 -9.27 -14.34
C ASP A 657 -1.92 -10.33 -14.04
N ASP A 658 -2.66 -10.14 -12.94
CA ASP A 658 -3.97 -10.72 -12.64
C ASP A 658 -4.83 -9.60 -12.06
N VAL A 659 -5.92 -9.23 -12.74
CA VAL A 659 -6.76 -8.08 -12.35
C VAL A 659 -7.34 -8.24 -10.95
N VAL A 660 -7.74 -9.45 -10.56
CA VAL A 660 -8.40 -9.70 -9.29
C VAL A 660 -7.39 -9.60 -8.17
N THR A 661 -6.24 -10.26 -8.30
CA THR A 661 -5.15 -10.19 -7.31
C THR A 661 -4.61 -8.76 -7.16
N ASP A 662 -4.48 -8.03 -8.28
CA ASP A 662 -3.99 -6.66 -8.24
C ASP A 662 -5.02 -5.69 -7.61
N VAL A 663 -6.32 -5.90 -7.85
CA VAL A 663 -7.42 -5.13 -7.24
C VAL A 663 -7.56 -5.44 -5.76
N ALA A 664 -7.58 -6.73 -5.37
CA ALA A 664 -7.68 -7.18 -3.99
C ALA A 664 -6.60 -6.53 -3.13
N ARG A 665 -5.34 -6.58 -3.58
CA ARG A 665 -4.22 -5.93 -2.90
C ARG A 665 -4.39 -4.42 -2.74
N ARG A 666 -4.88 -3.72 -3.78
CA ARG A 666 -5.09 -2.27 -3.69
C ARG A 666 -6.21 -1.94 -2.72
N LEU A 667 -7.30 -2.71 -2.73
CA LEU A 667 -8.39 -2.58 -1.77
C LEU A 667 -7.93 -2.89 -0.33
N SER A 668 -7.13 -3.92 -0.11
CA SER A 668 -6.54 -4.23 1.20
C SER A 668 -5.63 -3.10 1.71
N GLU A 669 -4.87 -2.46 0.81
CA GLU A 669 -4.10 -1.26 1.17
C GLU A 669 -5.04 -0.09 1.50
N THR A 670 -6.06 0.18 0.70
CA THR A 670 -7.04 1.24 0.98
C THR A 670 -7.77 1.01 2.30
N ALA A 671 -8.16 -0.23 2.60
CA ALA A 671 -8.79 -0.59 3.86
C ALA A 671 -7.85 -0.31 5.03
N LEU A 672 -6.59 -0.74 4.98
CA LEU A 672 -5.60 -0.41 6.01
C LEU A 672 -5.43 1.12 6.18
N GLN A 673 -5.42 1.85 5.07
CA GLN A 673 -5.31 3.31 5.06
C GLN A 673 -6.53 4.01 5.67
N ALA A 674 -7.74 3.45 5.55
CA ALA A 674 -8.95 3.92 6.23
C ALA A 674 -8.92 3.58 7.73
N ARG A 675 -8.50 2.36 8.09
CA ARG A 675 -8.34 1.93 9.49
C ARG A 675 -7.35 2.79 10.26
N ARG A 676 -6.22 3.14 9.62
CA ARG A 676 -5.26 4.14 10.10
C ARG A 676 -5.90 5.47 10.48
N ALA A 677 -6.81 5.93 9.64
CA ALA A 677 -7.52 7.19 9.83
C ALA A 677 -8.60 7.10 10.92
N GLY A 678 -8.93 5.88 11.37
CA GLY A 678 -9.82 5.60 12.50
C GLY A 678 -11.15 4.99 12.10
N VAL A 679 -11.34 4.62 10.83
CA VAL A 679 -12.54 3.93 10.39
C VAL A 679 -12.52 2.49 10.90
N SER A 680 -13.57 2.07 11.58
CA SER A 680 -13.73 0.69 12.06
C SER A 680 -13.77 -0.30 10.90
N ALA A 681 -13.25 -1.51 11.10
CA ALA A 681 -13.24 -2.52 10.03
C ALA A 681 -14.65 -2.88 9.53
N GLU A 682 -15.64 -2.89 10.42
CA GLU A 682 -17.06 -3.17 10.14
C GLU A 682 -17.78 -2.07 9.33
N ASP A 683 -17.15 -0.90 9.22
CA ASP A 683 -17.67 0.25 8.47
C ASP A 683 -17.03 0.39 7.09
N ILE A 684 -16.06 -0.46 6.73
CA ILE A 684 -15.41 -0.43 5.43
C ILE A 684 -16.10 -1.40 4.48
N VAL A 685 -16.59 -0.88 3.36
CA VAL A 685 -17.15 -1.63 2.23
C VAL A 685 -16.20 -1.52 1.04
N LEU A 686 -15.89 -2.63 0.38
CA LEU A 686 -14.97 -2.66 -0.76
C LEU A 686 -15.73 -2.72 -2.09
N ASP A 687 -15.35 -1.87 -3.05
CA ASP A 687 -15.87 -1.91 -4.43
C ASP A 687 -14.73 -2.22 -5.42
N PRO A 688 -14.78 -3.33 -6.18
CA PRO A 688 -13.76 -3.67 -7.17
C PRO A 688 -13.67 -2.70 -8.36
N GLY A 689 -14.57 -1.73 -8.46
CA GLY A 689 -14.57 -0.63 -9.42
C GLY A 689 -14.73 -1.12 -10.86
N VAL A 690 -15.75 -1.93 -11.10
CA VAL A 690 -16.03 -2.51 -12.41
C VAL A 690 -16.47 -1.41 -13.39
N GLY A 691 -15.86 -1.42 -14.58
CA GLY A 691 -16.04 -0.37 -15.57
C GLY A 691 -15.26 0.93 -15.27
N PHE A 692 -14.31 0.91 -14.33
CA PHE A 692 -13.40 2.02 -14.04
C PHE A 692 -11.97 1.73 -14.53
N GLY A 693 -11.83 1.55 -15.85
CA GLY A 693 -10.53 1.50 -16.53
C GLY A 693 -9.88 0.11 -16.64
N LYS A 694 -10.63 -0.98 -16.44
CA LYS A 694 -10.07 -2.36 -16.36
C LYS A 694 -10.19 -3.18 -17.65
N GLY A 695 -10.94 -2.68 -18.63
CA GLY A 695 -11.24 -3.37 -19.89
C GLY A 695 -12.23 -4.52 -19.71
N THR A 696 -12.87 -4.95 -20.81
CA THR A 696 -13.97 -5.92 -20.76
C THR A 696 -13.58 -7.25 -20.14
N ASP A 697 -12.45 -7.83 -20.53
CA ASP A 697 -11.99 -9.12 -20.00
C ASP A 697 -11.67 -9.01 -18.50
N GLY A 698 -11.09 -7.89 -18.07
CA GLY A 698 -10.77 -7.64 -16.67
C GLY A 698 -12.02 -7.46 -15.80
N ASP A 699 -13.00 -6.71 -16.30
CA ASP A 699 -14.30 -6.50 -15.64
C ASP A 699 -15.08 -7.82 -15.48
N LEU A 700 -15.07 -8.68 -16.51
CA LEU A 700 -15.69 -10.01 -16.45
C LEU A 700 -14.98 -10.93 -15.45
N GLU A 701 -13.66 -10.86 -15.35
CA GLU A 701 -12.89 -11.65 -14.39
C GLU A 701 -13.19 -11.23 -12.94
N LEU A 702 -13.34 -9.92 -12.67
CA LEU A 702 -13.78 -9.42 -11.36
C LEU A 702 -15.18 -9.89 -10.98
N LEU A 703 -16.11 -9.97 -11.95
CA LEU A 703 -17.45 -10.52 -11.72
C LEU A 703 -17.37 -12.01 -11.41
N ARG A 704 -16.58 -12.74 -12.19
CA ARG A 704 -16.40 -14.20 -12.05
C ARG A 704 -15.74 -14.59 -10.72
N ARG A 705 -14.92 -13.72 -10.15
CA ARG A 705 -14.12 -13.94 -8.93
C ARG A 705 -14.47 -12.95 -7.82
N THR A 706 -15.72 -12.50 -7.73
CA THR A 706 -16.16 -11.56 -6.66
C THR A 706 -15.92 -12.10 -5.25
N ASP A 707 -15.99 -13.43 -5.08
CA ASP A 707 -15.69 -14.11 -3.82
C ASP A 707 -14.21 -13.99 -3.38
N GLU A 708 -13.31 -13.69 -4.31
CA GLU A 708 -11.90 -13.38 -4.01
C GLU A 708 -11.73 -12.00 -3.39
N ILE A 709 -12.63 -11.06 -3.69
CA ILE A 709 -12.67 -9.75 -3.05
C ILE A 709 -13.40 -9.84 -1.72
N ALA A 710 -14.50 -10.61 -1.64
CA ALA A 710 -15.24 -10.82 -0.40
C ALA A 710 -14.38 -11.52 0.67
N SER A 711 -13.45 -12.39 0.26
CA SER A 711 -12.52 -13.05 1.16
C SER A 711 -11.45 -12.13 1.76
N LEU A 712 -11.47 -10.83 1.49
CA LEU A 712 -10.68 -9.84 2.22
C LEU A 712 -11.22 -9.56 3.64
N GLY A 713 -12.40 -10.07 3.96
CA GLY A 713 -13.02 -9.92 5.29
C GLY A 713 -13.82 -8.63 5.46
N TYR A 714 -14.21 -7.98 4.34
CA TYR A 714 -15.04 -6.79 4.32
C TYR A 714 -16.28 -7.03 3.45
N PRO A 715 -17.43 -6.39 3.74
CA PRO A 715 -18.56 -6.36 2.83
C PRO A 715 -18.16 -5.84 1.45
N VAL A 716 -18.75 -6.40 0.39
CA VAL A 716 -18.43 -6.03 -0.99
C VAL A 716 -19.63 -5.36 -1.65
N LEU A 717 -19.40 -4.20 -2.24
CA LEU A 717 -20.36 -3.49 -3.10
C LEU A 717 -20.02 -3.71 -4.57
N TYR A 718 -21.02 -4.06 -5.36
CA TYR A 718 -20.83 -4.33 -6.79
C TYR A 718 -21.72 -3.42 -7.65
N GLY A 719 -21.11 -2.43 -8.32
CA GLY A 719 -21.81 -1.46 -9.18
C GLY A 719 -21.60 -1.67 -10.68
N CYS A 720 -22.38 -2.56 -11.31
CA CYS A 720 -22.22 -2.88 -12.74
C CYS A 720 -23.32 -2.32 -13.66
N SER A 721 -24.28 -1.56 -13.11
CA SER A 721 -25.45 -1.07 -13.84
C SER A 721 -25.08 -0.25 -15.08
N ARG A 722 -25.60 -0.66 -16.25
CA ARG A 722 -25.51 0.01 -17.56
C ARG A 722 -24.08 0.19 -18.12
N LYS A 723 -23.07 -0.43 -17.50
CA LYS A 723 -21.65 -0.29 -17.89
C LYS A 723 -21.38 -0.86 -19.30
N SER A 724 -20.42 -0.25 -20.01
CA SER A 724 -20.11 -0.57 -21.41
C SER A 724 -19.56 -1.98 -21.63
N PHE A 725 -18.89 -2.59 -20.65
CA PHE A 725 -18.38 -3.96 -20.75
C PHE A 725 -19.50 -4.98 -20.91
N LEU A 726 -20.68 -4.74 -20.30
CA LEU A 726 -21.86 -5.60 -20.45
C LEU A 726 -22.37 -5.60 -21.90
N GLY A 727 -22.47 -4.41 -22.51
CA GLY A 727 -22.82 -4.29 -23.92
C GLY A 727 -21.78 -4.95 -24.83
N SER A 728 -20.49 -4.80 -24.51
CA SER A 728 -19.40 -5.44 -25.26
C SER A 728 -19.45 -6.97 -25.19
N ALA A 729 -19.84 -7.53 -24.05
CA ALA A 729 -19.96 -8.98 -23.84
C ALA A 729 -21.23 -9.59 -24.46
N THR A 730 -22.32 -8.81 -24.54
CA THR A 730 -23.64 -9.29 -24.98
C THR A 730 -24.04 -8.87 -26.40
N GLY A 731 -23.41 -7.81 -26.93
CA GLY A 731 -23.78 -7.18 -28.19
C GLY A 731 -24.88 -6.12 -28.09
N GLU A 732 -25.31 -5.75 -26.87
CA GLU A 732 -26.40 -4.80 -26.63
C GLU A 732 -25.95 -3.32 -26.67
N GLU A 733 -26.82 -2.45 -27.19
CA GLU A 733 -26.65 -0.99 -27.18
C GLU A 733 -26.93 -0.41 -25.78
N GLU A 734 -26.65 0.89 -25.56
CA GLU A 734 -26.73 1.51 -24.23
C GLU A 734 -28.11 1.42 -23.56
N ASP A 735 -29.17 1.63 -24.34
CA ASP A 735 -30.56 1.61 -23.86
C ASP A 735 -31.06 0.19 -23.53
N ASP A 736 -30.40 -0.85 -24.05
CA ASP A 736 -30.82 -2.25 -23.92
C ASP A 736 -30.04 -3.03 -22.83
N ARG A 737 -29.30 -2.32 -21.96
CA ARG A 737 -28.43 -2.95 -20.92
C ARG A 737 -29.13 -3.35 -19.63
N LEU A 738 -30.44 -3.19 -19.51
CA LEU A 738 -31.19 -3.56 -18.31
C LEU A 738 -31.01 -5.05 -17.96
N ALA A 739 -31.31 -5.95 -18.89
CA ALA A 739 -31.23 -7.38 -18.64
C ALA A 739 -29.80 -7.87 -18.33
N PRO A 740 -28.75 -7.45 -19.09
CA PRO A 740 -27.37 -7.73 -18.71
C PRO A 740 -26.99 -7.19 -17.32
N SER A 741 -27.48 -6.01 -16.93
CA SER A 741 -27.21 -5.41 -15.61
C SER A 741 -27.83 -6.24 -14.49
N VAL A 742 -29.10 -6.63 -14.62
CA VAL A 742 -29.79 -7.46 -13.61
C VAL A 742 -29.10 -8.82 -13.48
N ALA A 743 -28.71 -9.45 -14.59
CA ALA A 743 -28.02 -10.73 -14.58
C ALA A 743 -26.66 -10.67 -13.88
N ALA A 744 -25.90 -9.59 -14.10
CA ALA A 744 -24.59 -9.39 -13.47
C ALA A 744 -24.71 -9.14 -11.96
N HIS A 745 -25.66 -8.31 -11.49
CA HIS A 745 -25.88 -8.11 -10.05
C HIS A 745 -26.39 -9.38 -9.36
N PHE A 746 -27.30 -10.12 -10.00
CA PHE A 746 -27.76 -11.42 -9.48
C PHE A 746 -26.59 -12.40 -9.34
N TYR A 747 -25.68 -12.45 -10.33
CA TYR A 747 -24.48 -13.29 -10.24
C TYR A 747 -23.55 -12.82 -9.13
N ALA A 748 -23.30 -11.52 -8.99
CA ALA A 748 -22.44 -10.96 -7.94
C ALA A 748 -22.98 -11.30 -6.53
N ALA A 749 -24.29 -11.19 -6.31
CA ALA A 749 -24.95 -11.59 -5.07
C ALA A 749 -24.69 -13.07 -4.73
N LEU A 750 -24.89 -13.99 -5.70
CA LEU A 750 -24.56 -15.41 -5.53
C LEU A 750 -23.06 -15.70 -5.29
N ARG A 751 -22.19 -14.72 -5.56
CA ARG A 751 -20.74 -14.79 -5.30
C ARG A 751 -20.31 -14.08 -4.02
N GLY A 752 -21.26 -13.58 -3.22
CA GLY A 752 -20.97 -12.97 -1.91
C GLY A 752 -20.87 -11.45 -1.92
N ALA A 753 -21.45 -10.76 -2.92
CA ALA A 753 -21.63 -9.32 -2.82
C ALA A 753 -22.70 -9.00 -1.75
N SER A 754 -22.34 -8.16 -0.79
CA SER A 754 -23.23 -7.69 0.28
C SER A 754 -24.16 -6.58 -0.22
N TYR A 755 -23.68 -5.77 -1.17
CA TYR A 755 -24.42 -4.66 -1.77
C TYR A 755 -24.35 -4.71 -3.29
N VAL A 756 -25.43 -4.28 -3.94
CA VAL A 756 -25.42 -3.97 -5.38
C VAL A 756 -25.82 -2.53 -5.63
N ARG A 757 -25.09 -1.83 -6.50
CA ARG A 757 -25.34 -0.41 -6.82
C ARG A 757 -25.97 -0.25 -8.20
N VAL A 758 -27.22 0.26 -8.25
CA VAL A 758 -28.08 0.13 -9.44
C VAL A 758 -28.84 1.40 -9.83
N HIS A 759 -29.08 1.57 -11.13
CA HIS A 759 -30.08 2.53 -11.64
C HIS A 759 -31.49 1.93 -11.65
N ASP A 760 -31.60 0.64 -12.02
CA ASP A 760 -32.85 -0.06 -12.24
C ASP A 760 -33.21 -0.91 -11.00
N VAL A 761 -33.75 -0.23 -9.98
CA VAL A 761 -34.01 -0.78 -8.63
C VAL A 761 -35.05 -1.90 -8.66
N ALA A 762 -36.23 -1.63 -9.23
CA ALA A 762 -37.37 -2.55 -9.16
C ALA A 762 -37.07 -3.94 -9.74
N GLU A 763 -36.42 -3.99 -10.91
CA GLU A 763 -36.03 -5.23 -11.58
C GLU A 763 -34.96 -5.99 -10.79
N THR A 764 -33.95 -5.26 -10.28
CA THR A 764 -32.86 -5.89 -9.53
C THR A 764 -33.34 -6.44 -8.19
N ALA A 765 -34.11 -5.67 -7.42
CA ALA A 765 -34.67 -6.10 -6.15
C ALA A 765 -35.62 -7.31 -6.31
N ARG A 766 -36.35 -7.42 -7.42
CA ARG A 766 -37.13 -8.63 -7.72
C ARG A 766 -36.26 -9.85 -8.02
N ALA A 767 -35.15 -9.67 -8.73
CA ALA A 767 -34.21 -10.74 -9.03
C ALA A 767 -33.49 -11.25 -7.77
N LEU A 768 -33.09 -10.35 -6.87
CA LEU A 768 -32.42 -10.70 -5.61
C LEU A 768 -33.37 -11.37 -4.61
N ARG A 769 -34.61 -10.88 -4.44
CA ARG A 769 -35.64 -11.58 -3.65
C ARG A 769 -35.94 -12.99 -4.16
N LEU A 770 -35.81 -13.22 -5.47
CA LEU A 770 -35.89 -14.57 -6.02
C LEU A 770 -34.67 -15.39 -5.63
N ALA A 771 -33.46 -14.81 -5.63
CA ALA A 771 -32.23 -15.46 -5.19
C ALA A 771 -32.36 -16.01 -3.74
N GLU A 772 -32.84 -15.17 -2.82
CA GLU A 772 -33.08 -15.51 -1.42
C GLU A 772 -34.04 -16.69 -1.21
N SER A 773 -34.90 -16.98 -2.20
CA SER A 773 -35.83 -18.12 -2.11
C SER A 773 -35.19 -19.48 -2.44
N PHE A 774 -33.93 -19.48 -2.89
CA PHE A 774 -33.18 -20.69 -3.24
C PHE A 774 -32.26 -21.18 -2.11
N ASP A 775 -31.95 -20.33 -1.13
CA ASP A 775 -31.23 -20.68 0.09
C ASP A 775 -32.19 -21.29 1.13
#